data_AF-A0A940IRU6-F1
#
_entry.id   AF-A0A940IRU6-F1
#
_cell.length_a   1.000
_cell.length_b   1.000
_cell.length_c   1.000
_cell.angle_alpha   90.00
_cell.angle_beta   90.00
_cell.angle_gamma   90.00
#
_symmetry.space_group_name_H-M   'P 1'
#
loop_
_entity.id
_entity.type
_entity.pdbx_description
1 polymer ?
#
loop_
_entity_poly.entity_id
_entity_poly.type
_entity_poly.pdbx_seq_one_letter_code
_entity_poly.pdbx_strand_id
1 'polypeptide(L)'
;MDDIEEALELVDAGRLQRKRVDLFECVRPTLAIFGNALDDAWHVLNGNIAAKGRYVDVLNALCATSSKGCNCNGASGEDAGTVLLDIFDDDCNDDDCKPVKSKHKSACCSDHVCPTGKSLIADEDISLMAFAAMHVSCGHRPTMVKYVGALLEQLCRFQVLTALHEAAVNLICKKPHSERHFIDLLEYVLCICTDQAHCGQVPCCHLCVRQPILDCITDAYRNWCGIDCYTVTEINPQRACPGDTVAICGCGFGEIAGKVQFTQHGTMNPGPIAVPTSWSDKRICVVVPTSAGCGLTIIPPAQTINVCDRFLDYRISGKMLAEFEGTSADILKFIVKGHQNDDCLLPGEVLKIRWKVCAADTVTVRIVNTETGAVIAQIAPAPDLGRWDFDQTDFNQTTKVRVEIVATGQCKPATVSQGLDLVFQNPPDLSIDGIEVTQAIQYYRAAQHLTDPADRGPDNSLQLVANKSAWVRTYLRSGQDPSFDNGQLSNVGGTLQVERRVGGVWSTVANIPPFNAPMTAQDSFSSYDAERRDIDATLNFIIPANVMTGLLRLSITVSSPDDCYGGSDTAQQLVDVDLEQELRVAAVTIGYQGPPMGGGANITLPAPNAAQVAADTSFALRVFPVGSTPNVRIIDSQTTTQGLTNNMFPAGGCDPNWTPILNFVANARTNDGNQGDWLYYGLVNAAIPRSHGNTGCASGGNGAGLSNNPVTLAHELGHQAGLPHAPCGAVGTPNASYPLYEPYDTGMTTTNSSGNTVYSDASIGEYGLDTNDGTIHRPANSEDLMGYCGPRWVSIFTHNYMLNRAEFDPVALATGVSGGNATGAGDMEVDRQDQIRSFVTIVGALDKDMQASVASLVRVPTRPLRMSGARTDLVIQLLGDNDEVISSAPVFTMDTHDANGDGCGCGGGGKKDPAEPPYNFIAAMGDVDLGTAIRICQGDTTLWERKRPARPIQLASAEASIGKSGLKVSWKTNGAKRGYAPDVWLQWSADGERWNGLTVGVTGNSVEIDPAIIPADKVRIRVLAHDGYSTATADTKPVKLPVAPPELAIIHPLEGQVVRADRPLHLWGTFTGRTAVKSVEWYLDGKKVAKDLDAWVDALKPGEHVAELRAKGANPVAVKFSTGAR
;
A
#
# COMPACT_ATOMS: atom_id res chain seq x y z
N MET A 1 23.87 29.62 46.59
CA MET A 1 24.38 29.77 45.21
C MET A 1 23.44 30.66 44.42
N ASP A 2 22.14 30.43 44.49
CA ASP A 2 21.10 31.24 43.83
C ASP A 2 21.22 32.74 44.13
N ASP A 3 21.39 33.15 45.40
CA ASP A 3 21.60 34.57 45.75
C ASP A 3 22.90 35.16 45.17
N ILE A 4 23.95 34.33 44.98
CA ILE A 4 25.19 34.79 44.33
C ILE A 4 24.94 34.95 42.83
N GLU A 5 24.11 34.10 42.23
CA GLU A 5 23.72 34.16 40.83
C GLU A 5 22.88 35.40 40.53
N GLU A 6 21.88 35.67 41.36
CA GLU A 6 21.04 36.88 41.28
C GLU A 6 21.89 38.15 41.48
N ALA A 7 22.83 38.14 42.44
CA ALA A 7 23.77 39.25 42.62
C ALA A 7 24.69 39.47 41.41
N LEU A 8 25.11 38.40 40.70
CA LEU A 8 25.90 38.49 39.46
C LEU A 8 25.10 39.12 38.31
N GLU A 9 23.78 38.91 38.26
CA GLU A 9 22.89 39.50 37.24
C GLU A 9 22.67 41.00 37.45
N LEU A 10 22.89 41.50 38.67
CA LEU A 10 22.80 42.92 39.01
C LEU A 10 24.07 43.73 38.67
N VAL A 11 25.14 43.08 38.16
CA VAL A 11 26.43 43.71 37.81
C VAL A 11 26.67 43.59 36.29
N ASP A 12 27.15 44.67 35.63
CA ASP A 12 27.15 44.85 34.16
C ASP A 12 27.88 43.76 33.32
N ALA A 13 27.29 43.35 32.19
CA ALA A 13 27.24 41.96 31.72
C ALA A 13 28.36 41.46 30.76
N GLY A 14 29.35 42.27 30.39
CA GLY A 14 30.33 41.90 29.34
C GLY A 14 31.55 41.09 29.79
N ARG A 15 32.15 41.41 30.94
CA ARG A 15 33.39 40.78 31.45
C ARG A 15 33.13 39.66 32.48
N LEU A 16 31.91 39.57 32.98
CA LEU A 16 31.54 38.71 34.10
C LEU A 16 30.90 37.37 33.67
N GLN A 17 30.47 37.19 32.41
CA GLN A 17 29.96 35.89 31.96
C GLN A 17 30.99 34.77 32.04
N ARG A 18 32.26 35.03 31.69
CA ARG A 18 33.35 34.05 31.83
C ARG A 18 33.60 33.71 33.31
N LYS A 19 33.67 34.75 34.15
CA LYS A 19 33.79 34.64 35.62
C LYS A 19 32.60 33.91 36.27
N ARG A 20 31.38 34.01 35.72
CA ARG A 20 30.17 33.27 36.15
C ARG A 20 30.38 31.78 35.93
N VAL A 21 30.78 31.37 34.71
CA VAL A 21 31.07 29.97 34.38
C VAL A 21 32.21 29.42 35.26
N ASP A 22 33.32 30.15 35.37
CA ASP A 22 34.50 29.74 36.14
C ASP A 22 34.20 29.55 37.64
N LEU A 23 33.35 30.42 38.24
CA LEU A 23 32.94 30.29 39.64
C LEU A 23 32.10 29.03 39.87
N PHE A 24 31.10 28.79 39.02
CA PHE A 24 30.19 27.65 39.18
C PHE A 24 30.89 26.32 38.89
N GLU A 25 31.79 26.27 37.89
CA GLU A 25 32.64 25.10 37.62
C GLU A 25 33.59 24.81 38.79
N CYS A 26 34.13 25.83 39.44
CA CYS A 26 35.03 25.67 40.59
C CYS A 26 34.30 25.20 41.87
N VAL A 27 33.15 25.80 42.21
CA VAL A 27 32.55 25.66 43.54
C VAL A 27 31.51 24.54 43.62
N ARG A 28 30.71 24.28 42.56
CA ARG A 28 29.64 23.27 42.59
C ARG A 28 30.15 21.85 42.86
N PRO A 29 31.24 21.36 42.22
CA PRO A 29 31.76 20.02 42.49
C PRO A 29 32.16 19.84 43.96
N THR A 30 32.86 20.82 44.54
CA THR A 30 33.36 20.78 45.92
C THR A 30 32.23 20.76 46.96
N LEU A 31 31.14 21.51 46.74
CA LEU A 31 29.95 21.48 47.60
C LEU A 31 29.20 20.14 47.52
N ALA A 32 29.05 19.56 46.33
CA ALA A 32 28.39 18.27 46.14
C ALA A 32 29.18 17.11 46.76
N ILE A 33 30.52 17.18 46.73
CA ILE A 33 31.43 16.22 47.35
C ILE A 33 31.24 16.21 48.88
N PHE A 34 31.10 17.37 49.54
CA PHE A 34 30.99 17.45 51.00
C PHE A 34 29.65 16.93 51.57
N GLY A 35 28.54 17.10 50.85
CA GLY A 35 27.23 16.60 51.30
C GLY A 35 27.18 15.08 51.44
N ASN A 36 27.79 14.35 50.49
CA ASN A 36 27.92 12.89 50.55
C ASN A 36 29.01 12.44 51.53
N ALA A 37 30.05 13.26 51.74
CA ALA A 37 31.17 12.96 52.62
C ALA A 37 30.77 12.88 54.10
N LEU A 38 29.81 13.69 54.56
CA LEU A 38 29.35 13.66 55.95
C LEU A 38 28.59 12.37 56.27
N ASP A 39 27.71 11.95 55.37
CA ASP A 39 26.96 10.68 55.49
C ASP A 39 27.90 9.47 55.40
N ASP A 40 28.85 9.50 54.45
CA ASP A 40 29.87 8.48 54.34
C ASP A 40 30.78 8.45 55.58
N ALA A 41 31.18 9.58 56.15
CA ALA A 41 31.97 9.67 57.39
C ALA A 41 31.24 9.03 58.58
N TRP A 42 29.95 9.30 58.74
CA TRP A 42 29.13 8.66 59.77
C TRP A 42 29.05 7.15 59.55
N HIS A 43 28.83 6.70 58.31
CA HIS A 43 28.79 5.29 57.96
C HIS A 43 30.16 4.58 58.10
N VAL A 44 31.28 5.27 57.84
CA VAL A 44 32.64 4.80 58.10
C VAL A 44 32.80 4.44 59.57
N LEU A 45 32.42 5.35 60.45
CA LEU A 45 32.53 5.14 61.90
C LEU A 45 31.64 4.00 62.38
N ASN A 46 30.52 3.75 61.69
CA ASN A 46 29.66 2.59 61.90
C ASN A 46 30.12 1.30 61.18
N GLY A 47 31.34 1.27 60.64
CA GLY A 47 31.97 0.08 60.07
C GLY A 47 31.56 -0.27 58.63
N ASN A 48 31.03 0.69 57.86
CA ASN A 48 30.66 0.47 56.46
C ASN A 48 31.89 0.60 55.54
N ILE A 49 32.35 -0.52 54.97
CA ILE A 49 33.56 -0.55 54.10
C ILE A 49 33.34 0.20 52.77
N ALA A 50 32.14 0.14 52.19
CA ALA A 50 31.86 0.85 50.94
C ALA A 50 31.85 2.38 51.17
N ALA A 51 31.28 2.83 52.29
CA ALA A 51 31.37 4.22 52.72
C ALA A 51 32.82 4.63 53.00
N LYS A 52 33.64 3.75 53.60
CA LYS A 52 35.08 3.97 53.78
C LYS A 52 35.81 4.20 52.46
N GLY A 53 35.54 3.38 51.44
CA GLY A 53 36.11 3.55 50.10
C GLY A 53 35.74 4.91 49.49
N ARG A 54 34.44 5.22 49.44
CA ARG A 54 33.95 6.51 48.92
C ARG A 54 34.49 7.70 49.70
N TYR A 55 34.55 7.61 51.03
CA TYR A 55 35.09 8.66 51.88
C TYR A 55 36.59 8.89 51.65
N VAL A 56 37.37 7.81 51.49
CA VAL A 56 38.80 7.89 51.14
C VAL A 56 39.00 8.45 49.73
N ASP A 57 38.17 8.08 48.77
CA ASP A 57 38.20 8.65 47.41
C ASP A 57 37.90 10.14 47.44
N VAL A 58 36.93 10.56 48.26
CA VAL A 58 36.64 11.98 48.53
C VAL A 58 37.86 12.68 49.14
N LEU A 59 38.45 12.13 50.20
CA LEU A 59 39.64 12.74 50.85
C LEU A 59 40.85 12.82 49.90
N ASN A 60 41.04 11.81 49.04
CA ASN A 60 42.09 11.83 48.02
C ASN A 60 41.78 12.82 46.89
N ALA A 61 40.53 12.94 46.46
CA ALA A 61 40.10 13.93 45.49
C ALA A 61 40.27 15.35 46.03
N LEU A 62 39.87 15.60 47.29
CA LEU A 62 40.11 16.87 48.00
C LEU A 62 41.60 17.18 48.13
N CYS A 63 42.46 16.16 48.24
CA CYS A 63 43.91 16.35 48.20
C CYS A 63 44.49 16.55 46.80
N ALA A 64 43.82 16.07 45.75
CA ALA A 64 44.25 16.21 44.37
C ALA A 64 43.82 17.56 43.76
N THR A 65 42.80 18.23 44.33
CA THR A 65 42.35 19.57 43.92
C THR A 65 43.18 20.72 44.49
N SER A 66 44.25 20.43 45.24
CA SER A 66 45.26 21.40 45.69
C SER A 66 46.46 21.38 44.75
N SER A 67 46.76 22.49 44.07
CA SER A 67 47.84 22.60 43.05
C SER A 67 49.26 22.34 43.54
N LYS A 68 49.48 22.27 44.85
CA LYS A 68 50.78 21.93 45.45
C LYS A 68 50.78 20.58 46.19
N GLY A 69 49.72 19.79 46.02
CA GLY A 69 49.45 18.60 46.82
C GLY A 69 49.17 18.95 48.28
N CYS A 70 48.61 18.01 49.04
CA CYS A 70 48.44 18.12 50.49
C CYS A 70 49.79 18.14 51.27
N ASN A 71 50.70 19.04 50.90
CA ASN A 71 51.81 19.47 51.73
C ASN A 71 51.45 20.86 52.26
N CYS A 72 51.46 21.04 53.57
CA CYS A 72 51.24 22.31 54.25
C CYS A 72 52.35 23.37 53.99
N ASN A 73 52.92 23.43 52.78
CA ASN A 73 53.94 24.40 52.37
C ASN A 73 53.45 25.27 51.19
N GLY A 74 52.15 25.59 51.21
CA GLY A 74 51.45 26.18 50.08
C GLY A 74 51.23 27.69 50.10
N ALA A 75 51.46 28.39 51.21
CA ALA A 75 51.52 29.85 51.31
C ALA A 75 52.62 30.21 52.32
N SER A 76 53.28 31.36 52.21
CA SER A 76 54.30 31.80 53.16
C SER A 76 53.72 32.07 54.55
N GLY A 77 53.47 31.01 55.30
CA GLY A 77 52.99 31.01 56.67
C GLY A 77 53.46 29.74 57.33
N GLU A 78 54.61 29.83 58.00
CA GLU A 78 55.20 28.81 58.87
C GLU A 78 54.32 28.49 60.11
N ASP A 79 52.99 28.64 60.05
CA ASP A 79 52.10 28.66 61.23
C ASP A 79 50.91 27.65 61.20
N ALA A 80 50.35 27.23 60.06
CA ALA A 80 49.25 26.23 60.06
C ALA A 80 49.75 24.78 60.03
N GLY A 81 50.79 24.52 59.22
CA GLY A 81 51.50 23.25 59.21
C GLY A 81 52.20 22.99 60.53
N THR A 82 52.81 24.01 61.14
CA THR A 82 53.40 23.97 62.49
C THR A 82 52.35 23.84 63.57
N VAL A 83 51.15 24.43 63.49
CA VAL A 83 50.10 24.17 64.50
C VAL A 83 49.60 22.73 64.47
N LEU A 84 49.37 22.14 63.29
CA LEU A 84 49.01 20.71 63.22
C LEU A 84 50.20 19.82 63.60
N LEU A 85 51.42 20.16 63.17
CA LEU A 85 52.63 19.43 63.58
C LEU A 85 52.85 19.54 65.09
N ASP A 86 52.67 20.70 65.72
CA ASP A 86 52.79 20.97 67.16
C ASP A 86 51.68 20.28 67.97
N ILE A 87 50.44 20.21 67.45
CA ILE A 87 49.34 19.45 68.08
C ILE A 87 49.65 17.94 68.02
N PHE A 88 50.33 17.48 66.98
CA PHE A 88 50.59 16.07 66.73
C PHE A 88 52.06 15.66 66.96
N ASP A 89 52.93 16.49 67.57
CA ASP A 89 54.39 16.25 67.66
C ASP A 89 54.76 15.20 68.72
N ASP A 90 53.87 14.99 69.69
CA ASP A 90 54.04 13.95 70.70
C ASP A 90 53.81 12.56 70.05
N ASP A 91 54.88 11.75 69.97
CA ASP A 91 54.78 10.33 69.63
C ASP A 91 53.78 9.65 70.59
N CYS A 92 52.96 8.73 70.07
CA CYS A 92 51.86 8.05 70.81
C CYS A 92 52.32 7.20 72.03
N ASN A 93 53.49 7.44 72.63
CA ASN A 93 54.10 6.66 73.72
C ASN A 93 54.47 7.46 74.98
N ASP A 94 54.06 8.74 75.14
CA ASP A 94 54.39 9.50 76.34
C ASP A 94 53.16 9.73 77.26
N ASP A 95 53.23 9.20 78.49
CA ASP A 95 52.16 9.14 79.49
C ASP A 95 51.92 10.46 80.27
N ASP A 96 52.57 11.57 79.89
CA ASP A 96 52.54 12.80 80.67
C ASP A 96 51.60 13.88 80.10
N CYS A 97 50.42 14.00 80.70
CA CYS A 97 49.46 15.08 80.47
C CYS A 97 50.05 16.46 80.80
N LYS A 98 50.37 17.29 79.79
CA LYS A 98 50.45 18.75 79.95
C LYS A 98 49.68 19.51 78.85
N PRO A 99 48.90 20.55 79.21
CA PRO A 99 48.22 21.39 78.23
C PRO A 99 49.21 22.32 77.52
N VAL A 100 49.20 22.31 76.18
CA VAL A 100 49.96 23.23 75.32
C VAL A 100 49.41 24.65 75.50
N LYS A 101 50.21 25.56 76.07
CA LYS A 101 49.88 27.01 76.12
C LYS A 101 50.50 27.70 74.92
N SER A 102 49.75 27.89 73.84
CA SER A 102 50.18 28.79 72.77
C SER A 102 50.03 30.25 73.23
N LYS A 103 51.13 31.00 73.21
CA LYS A 103 51.14 32.46 73.36
C LYS A 103 51.21 33.06 71.95
N HIS A 104 50.10 33.56 71.41
CA HIS A 104 50.16 34.47 70.27
C HIS A 104 49.69 35.88 70.65
N LYS A 105 50.57 36.85 70.39
CA LYS A 105 50.29 38.29 70.49
C LYS A 105 49.35 38.68 69.34
N SER A 106 48.18 39.21 69.68
CA SER A 106 47.28 39.85 68.72
C SER A 106 47.85 41.20 68.28
N ALA A 107 48.30 41.28 67.04
CA ALA A 107 48.58 42.55 66.39
C ALA A 107 48.37 42.43 64.88
N CYS A 108 47.17 42.75 64.41
CA CYS A 108 46.86 43.36 63.10
C CYS A 108 45.35 43.25 62.86
N CYS A 109 44.64 44.38 62.82
CA CYS A 109 43.43 44.64 62.03
C CYS A 109 42.85 45.98 62.50
N SER A 110 43.34 47.11 61.99
CA SER A 110 42.67 48.40 62.20
C SER A 110 41.88 48.91 61.00
N ASP A 111 41.97 48.33 59.79
CA ASP A 111 41.26 48.91 58.64
C ASP A 111 40.64 47.92 57.64
N HIS A 112 40.72 46.59 57.81
CA HIS A 112 40.11 45.62 56.88
C HIS A 112 39.23 44.58 57.63
N VAL A 113 38.04 44.31 57.10
CA VAL A 113 37.03 43.41 57.70
C VAL A 113 37.46 41.95 57.47
N CYS A 114 37.97 41.27 58.50
CA CYS A 114 38.09 39.80 58.47
C CYS A 114 36.67 39.19 58.61
N PRO A 115 36.30 38.16 57.82
CA PRO A 115 34.98 37.55 57.90
C PRO A 115 34.85 36.74 59.20
N THR A 116 34.38 37.39 60.27
CA THR A 116 34.07 36.71 61.52
C THR A 116 32.57 36.44 61.59
N GLY A 117 32.15 35.16 61.54
CA GLY A 117 30.91 34.81 62.25
C GLY A 117 30.16 33.53 61.88
N LYS A 118 30.15 33.05 60.64
CA LYS A 118 29.32 31.89 60.25
C LYS A 118 29.99 31.00 59.20
N SER A 119 30.11 29.71 59.53
CA SER A 119 30.56 28.67 58.61
C SER A 119 29.34 27.98 57.98
N LEU A 120 29.43 27.58 56.71
CA LEU A 120 28.45 26.71 56.05
C LEU A 120 28.37 25.32 56.69
N ILE A 121 29.46 24.88 57.35
CA ILE A 121 29.59 23.59 58.01
C ILE A 121 29.59 23.81 59.53
N ALA A 122 28.79 23.04 60.27
CA ALA A 122 28.77 23.10 61.72
C ALA A 122 30.07 22.52 62.33
N ASP A 123 30.48 23.03 63.49
CA ASP A 123 31.70 22.59 64.18
C ASP A 123 31.66 21.09 64.53
N GLU A 124 30.47 20.56 64.80
CA GLU A 124 30.27 19.14 65.11
C GLU A 124 30.44 18.23 63.88
N ASP A 125 30.00 18.68 62.70
CA ASP A 125 30.10 17.92 61.45
C ASP A 125 31.56 17.84 60.99
N ILE A 126 32.31 18.95 61.09
CA ILE A 126 33.74 18.94 60.78
C ILE A 126 34.55 18.09 61.75
N SER A 127 34.16 18.07 63.02
CA SER A 127 34.77 17.21 64.04
C SER A 127 34.51 15.73 63.76
N LEU A 128 33.29 15.37 63.37
CA LEU A 128 32.92 14.00 62.97
C LEU A 128 33.70 13.56 61.73
N MET A 129 33.78 14.41 60.70
CA MET A 129 34.54 14.13 59.48
C MET A 129 36.04 14.00 59.76
N ALA A 130 36.61 14.85 60.62
CA ALA A 130 38.00 14.77 61.05
C ALA A 130 38.27 13.46 61.79
N PHE A 131 37.38 13.05 62.71
CA PHE A 131 37.50 11.78 63.42
C PHE A 131 37.39 10.58 62.47
N ALA A 132 36.45 10.60 61.51
CA ALA A 132 36.38 9.58 60.46
C ALA A 132 37.64 9.54 59.59
N ALA A 133 38.23 10.70 59.27
CA ALA A 133 39.47 10.80 58.48
C ALA A 133 40.68 10.24 59.23
N MET A 134 40.76 10.49 60.54
CA MET A 134 41.72 9.81 61.42
C MET A 134 41.45 8.30 61.41
N HIS A 135 40.22 7.88 61.64
CA HIS A 135 39.83 6.47 61.71
C HIS A 135 40.19 5.68 60.43
N VAL A 136 39.96 6.22 59.23
CA VAL A 136 40.35 5.54 57.97
C VAL A 136 41.86 5.51 57.75
N SER A 137 42.62 6.37 58.43
CA SER A 137 44.09 6.44 58.32
C SER A 137 44.80 5.34 59.12
N CYS A 138 44.10 4.63 60.01
CA CYS A 138 44.57 3.40 60.65
C CYS A 138 46.02 3.46 61.19
N GLY A 139 46.31 4.41 62.08
CA GLY A 139 47.65 4.60 62.67
C GLY A 139 48.72 5.20 61.74
N HIS A 140 48.45 5.38 60.44
CA HIS A 140 49.40 5.96 59.50
C HIS A 140 49.41 7.50 59.58
N ARG A 141 50.24 8.04 60.49
CA ARG A 141 50.37 9.48 60.79
C ARG A 141 50.48 10.39 59.54
N PRO A 142 51.30 10.10 58.52
CA PRO A 142 51.37 10.95 57.32
C PRO A 142 50.05 11.03 56.54
N THR A 143 49.28 9.94 56.51
CA THR A 143 47.98 9.90 55.82
C THR A 143 46.92 10.65 56.63
N MET A 144 46.96 10.51 57.96
CA MET A 144 46.07 11.25 58.86
C MET A 144 46.28 12.75 58.72
N VAL A 145 47.52 13.24 58.83
CA VAL A 145 47.85 14.66 58.69
C VAL A 145 47.41 15.19 57.33
N LYS A 146 47.62 14.40 56.28
CA LYS A 146 47.18 14.69 54.91
C LYS A 146 45.66 14.88 54.83
N TYR A 147 44.88 13.91 55.34
CA TYR A 147 43.41 13.93 55.21
C TYR A 147 42.74 14.97 56.13
N VAL A 148 43.19 15.10 57.37
CA VAL A 148 42.67 16.11 58.31
C VAL A 148 43.05 17.51 57.82
N GLY A 149 44.27 17.70 57.32
CA GLY A 149 44.71 18.96 56.72
C GLY A 149 43.84 19.37 55.51
N ALA A 150 43.51 18.43 54.63
CA ALA A 150 42.63 18.69 53.49
C ALA A 150 41.24 19.16 53.93
N LEU A 151 40.64 18.52 54.94
CA LEU A 151 39.32 18.91 55.46
C LEU A 151 39.34 20.32 56.07
N LEU A 152 40.39 20.65 56.82
CA LEU A 152 40.56 21.97 57.43
C LEU A 152 40.80 23.06 56.38
N GLU A 153 41.55 22.77 55.31
CA GLU A 153 41.75 23.69 54.19
C GLU A 153 40.41 24.05 53.51
N GLN A 154 39.54 23.05 53.28
CA GLN A 154 38.23 23.28 52.68
C GLN A 154 37.28 24.04 53.62
N LEU A 155 37.35 23.79 54.94
CA LEU A 155 36.62 24.59 55.94
C LEU A 155 36.95 26.09 55.80
N CYS A 156 38.23 26.43 55.60
CA CYS A 156 38.66 27.80 55.36
C CYS A 156 38.04 28.38 54.08
N ARG A 157 38.04 27.60 52.99
CA ARG A 157 37.46 28.00 51.69
C ARG A 157 35.94 28.24 51.79
N PHE A 158 35.22 27.41 52.54
CA PHE A 158 33.77 27.58 52.71
C PHE A 158 33.41 28.82 53.53
N GLN A 159 34.22 29.22 54.52
CA GLN A 159 33.99 30.47 55.24
C GLN A 159 34.09 31.69 54.32
N VAL A 160 35.02 31.67 53.35
CA VAL A 160 35.12 32.71 52.32
C VAL A 160 33.89 32.70 51.41
N LEU A 161 33.37 31.52 51.04
CA LEU A 161 32.15 31.40 50.26
C LEU A 161 30.91 31.92 51.01
N THR A 162 30.83 31.71 52.33
CA THR A 162 29.78 32.30 53.17
C THR A 162 29.88 33.83 53.16
N ALA A 163 31.08 34.39 53.26
CA ALA A 163 31.28 35.84 53.17
C ALA A 163 30.87 36.41 51.80
N LEU A 164 31.16 35.69 50.71
CA LEU A 164 30.69 36.05 49.36
C LEU A 164 29.16 36.01 49.25
N HIS A 165 28.52 35.01 49.84
CA HIS A 165 27.05 34.91 49.90
C HIS A 165 26.44 36.08 50.67
N GLU A 166 26.98 36.42 51.85
CA GLU A 166 26.49 37.58 52.62
C GLU A 166 26.67 38.90 51.84
N ALA A 167 27.78 39.07 51.11
CA ALA A 167 27.99 40.21 50.23
C ALA A 167 26.99 40.24 49.07
N ALA A 168 26.66 39.09 48.49
CA ALA A 168 25.65 38.94 47.44
C ALA A 168 24.25 39.36 47.92
N VAL A 169 23.83 38.84 49.09
CA VAL A 169 22.54 39.20 49.71
C VAL A 169 22.48 40.70 50.01
N ASN A 170 23.57 41.29 50.52
CA ASN A 170 23.65 42.72 50.76
C ASN A 170 23.54 43.54 49.46
N LEU A 171 24.06 43.03 48.33
CA LEU A 171 23.91 43.63 47.01
C LEU A 171 22.48 43.53 46.45
N ILE A 172 21.86 42.36 46.54
CA ILE A 172 20.44 42.16 46.17
C ILE A 172 19.54 43.12 46.96
N CYS A 173 19.83 43.28 48.25
CA CYS A 173 19.15 44.22 49.14
C CYS A 173 19.53 45.70 48.94
N LYS A 174 20.33 46.03 47.91
CA LYS A 174 20.74 47.39 47.52
C LYS A 174 21.40 48.21 48.64
N LYS A 175 22.21 47.58 49.49
CA LYS A 175 22.96 48.33 50.52
C LYS A 175 24.06 49.21 49.89
N PRO A 176 24.40 50.37 50.46
CA PRO A 176 25.49 51.20 49.94
C PRO A 176 26.82 50.44 49.95
N HIS A 177 27.64 50.63 48.91
CA HIS A 177 28.97 50.02 48.75
C HIS A 177 29.02 48.48 48.63
N SER A 178 27.87 47.79 48.60
CA SER A 178 27.79 46.33 48.50
C SER A 178 28.27 45.78 47.16
N GLU A 179 28.09 46.52 46.07
CA GLU A 179 28.52 46.11 44.73
C GLU A 179 30.04 45.93 44.66
N ARG A 180 30.80 46.90 45.20
CA ARG A 180 32.26 46.83 45.26
C ARG A 180 32.73 45.69 46.14
N HIS A 181 32.12 45.53 47.32
CA HIS A 181 32.47 44.47 48.27
C HIS A 181 32.19 43.07 47.70
N PHE A 182 31.08 42.90 46.98
CA PHE A 182 30.74 41.67 46.27
C PHE A 182 31.74 41.37 45.16
N ILE A 183 32.11 42.36 44.34
CA ILE A 183 33.13 42.20 43.29
C ILE A 183 34.49 41.83 43.88
N ASP A 184 34.95 42.49 44.94
CA ASP A 184 36.25 42.23 45.55
C ASP A 184 36.32 40.80 46.14
N LEU A 185 35.26 40.32 46.79
CA LEU A 185 35.15 38.94 47.28
C LEU A 185 35.03 37.92 46.14
N LEU A 186 34.30 38.26 45.07
CA LEU A 186 34.16 37.42 43.89
C LEU A 186 35.51 37.23 43.18
N GLU A 187 36.28 38.30 43.01
CA GLU A 187 37.63 38.25 42.44
C GLU A 187 38.58 37.44 43.32
N TYR A 188 38.45 37.56 44.64
CA TYR A 188 39.22 36.76 45.59
C TYR A 188 38.92 35.26 45.46
N VAL A 189 37.64 34.86 45.44
CA VAL A 189 37.23 33.45 45.25
C VAL A 189 37.70 32.91 43.89
N LEU A 190 37.61 33.71 42.82
CA LEU A 190 38.09 33.32 41.50
C LEU A 190 39.63 33.20 41.42
N CYS A 191 40.38 34.02 42.16
CA CYS A 191 41.84 33.89 42.30
C CYS A 191 42.21 32.54 42.94
N ILE A 192 41.48 32.14 44.00
CA ILE A 192 41.64 30.85 44.67
C ILE A 192 41.28 29.69 43.71
N CYS A 193 40.23 29.85 42.90
CA CYS A 193 39.76 28.83 41.96
C CYS A 193 40.68 28.57 40.76
N THR A 194 41.52 29.54 40.38
CA THR A 194 42.30 29.48 39.12
C THR A 194 43.82 29.38 39.34
N ASP A 195 44.27 29.24 40.58
CA ASP A 195 45.68 29.00 40.97
C ASP A 195 46.70 29.98 40.37
N GLN A 196 46.32 31.25 40.20
CA GLN A 196 47.23 32.25 39.65
C GLN A 196 48.29 32.66 40.67
N ALA A 197 49.57 32.57 40.28
CA ALA A 197 50.76 32.81 41.12
C ALA A 197 50.91 34.26 41.67
N HIS A 198 49.92 35.14 41.50
CA HIS A 198 49.95 36.54 41.89
C HIS A 198 48.82 36.94 42.86
N CYS A 199 48.16 36.00 43.54
CA CYS A 199 47.31 36.32 44.70
C CYS A 199 48.21 36.80 45.88
N GLY A 200 48.79 38.00 45.76
CA GLY A 200 49.74 38.58 46.70
C GLY A 200 49.09 39.08 47.99
N GLN A 201 49.65 38.65 49.12
CA GLN A 201 49.73 39.38 50.39
C GLN A 201 48.53 40.27 50.79
N VAL A 202 47.35 39.67 50.97
CA VAL A 202 46.35 40.24 51.89
C VAL A 202 46.41 39.41 53.17
N PRO A 203 46.89 39.97 54.31
CA PRO A 203 47.03 39.26 55.57
C PRO A 203 45.67 39.15 56.26
N CYS A 204 44.76 38.34 55.70
CA CYS A 204 43.52 38.02 56.37
C CYS A 204 43.66 36.67 57.07
N CYS A 205 43.62 36.76 58.41
CA CYS A 205 43.27 35.72 59.35
C CYS A 205 44.26 34.52 59.47
N HIS A 206 45.20 34.67 60.42
CA HIS A 206 45.78 33.55 61.15
C HIS A 206 44.65 32.66 61.70
N LEU A 207 44.62 31.39 61.29
CA LEU A 207 43.67 30.33 61.63
C LEU A 207 42.17 30.67 61.43
N CYS A 208 41.61 30.20 60.32
CA CYS A 208 40.14 30.12 60.11
C CYS A 208 39.47 29.05 61.00
N VAL A 209 40.24 28.31 61.80
CA VAL A 209 39.75 27.23 62.68
C VAL A 209 39.56 27.78 64.08
N ARG A 210 38.35 27.64 64.63
CA ARG A 210 38.02 28.09 65.99
C ARG A 210 38.68 27.17 67.02
N GLN A 211 39.08 27.75 68.17
CA GLN A 211 39.71 27.01 69.26
C GLN A 211 38.95 25.74 69.71
N PRO A 212 37.61 25.72 69.81
CA PRO A 212 36.88 24.49 70.17
C PRO A 212 37.05 23.33 69.18
N ILE A 213 37.20 23.62 67.89
CA ILE A 213 37.46 22.59 66.86
C ILE A 213 38.88 22.04 67.05
N LEU A 214 39.86 22.90 67.32
CA LEU A 214 41.25 22.49 67.58
C LEU A 214 41.36 21.63 68.85
N ASP A 215 40.67 22.02 69.92
CA ASP A 215 40.63 21.26 71.18
C ASP A 215 39.98 19.88 70.94
N CYS A 216 38.89 19.83 70.17
CA CYS A 216 38.22 18.59 69.78
C CYS A 216 39.09 17.67 68.90
N ILE A 217 39.78 18.22 67.88
CA ILE A 217 40.71 17.46 67.03
C ILE A 217 41.88 16.88 67.85
N THR A 218 42.34 17.61 68.87
CA THR A 218 43.39 17.15 69.77
C THR A 218 42.92 15.98 70.64
N ASP A 219 41.69 16.05 71.16
CA ASP A 219 41.06 14.96 71.93
C ASP A 219 40.78 13.72 71.06
N ALA A 220 40.29 13.94 69.84
CA ALA A 220 40.10 12.92 68.81
C ALA A 220 41.41 12.19 68.46
N TYR A 221 42.51 12.93 68.33
CA TYR A 221 43.83 12.36 68.04
C TYR A 221 44.34 11.45 69.17
N ARG A 222 44.15 11.84 70.43
CA ARG A 222 44.52 10.99 71.59
C ARG A 222 43.77 9.67 71.61
N ASN A 223 42.46 9.72 71.37
CA ASN A 223 41.64 8.51 71.26
C ASN A 223 42.07 7.66 70.06
N TRP A 224 42.39 8.29 68.92
CA TRP A 224 42.83 7.62 67.70
C TRP A 224 44.16 6.86 67.86
N CYS A 225 45.14 7.40 68.59
CA CYS A 225 46.41 6.72 68.87
C CYS A 225 46.22 5.34 69.52
N GLY A 226 45.08 5.08 70.19
CA GLY A 226 44.76 3.79 70.81
C GLY A 226 43.92 2.84 69.95
N ILE A 227 43.61 3.17 68.69
CA ILE A 227 42.75 2.35 67.82
C ILE A 227 43.60 1.46 66.90
N ASP A 228 43.59 0.16 67.17
CA ASP A 228 44.19 -0.86 66.28
C ASP A 228 43.20 -1.27 65.17
N CYS A 229 43.60 -1.07 63.90
CA CYS A 229 42.83 -1.54 62.75
C CYS A 229 43.12 -3.01 62.43
N TYR A 230 42.09 -3.78 62.01
CA TYR A 230 42.30 -5.15 61.56
C TYR A 230 42.90 -5.23 60.15
N THR A 231 43.62 -6.32 59.85
CA THR A 231 44.09 -6.61 58.49
C THR A 231 43.74 -8.04 58.12
N VAL A 232 43.00 -8.25 57.04
CA VAL A 232 42.77 -9.58 56.46
C VAL A 232 43.85 -9.86 55.43
N THR A 233 44.64 -10.89 55.65
CA THR A 233 45.76 -11.27 54.78
C THR A 233 45.43 -12.44 53.84
N GLU A 234 44.46 -13.28 54.20
CA GLU A 234 44.07 -14.46 53.41
C GLU A 234 42.59 -14.81 53.64
N ILE A 235 41.92 -15.29 52.59
CA ILE A 235 40.59 -15.91 52.64
C ILE A 235 40.69 -17.28 51.98
N ASN A 236 40.34 -18.35 52.69
CA ASN A 236 40.55 -19.72 52.24
C ASN A 236 39.33 -20.63 52.53
N PRO A 237 38.73 -21.28 51.52
CA PRO A 237 39.01 -21.09 50.09
C PRO A 237 38.52 -19.71 49.61
N GLN A 238 39.14 -19.17 48.55
CA GLN A 238 38.76 -17.88 47.95
C GLN A 238 37.38 -17.94 47.27
N ARG A 239 36.96 -19.12 46.79
CA ARG A 239 35.59 -19.46 46.35
C ARG A 239 35.02 -20.57 47.19
N ALA A 240 33.74 -20.45 47.56
CA ALA A 240 33.05 -21.41 48.41
C ALA A 240 31.56 -21.45 48.07
N CYS A 241 30.97 -22.64 47.98
CA CYS A 241 29.55 -22.79 47.70
C CYS A 241 28.72 -22.50 48.96
N PRO A 242 27.44 -22.12 48.81
CA PRO A 242 26.58 -21.98 49.97
C PRO A 242 26.55 -23.25 50.83
N GLY A 243 26.78 -23.09 52.13
CA GLY A 243 26.95 -24.19 53.09
C GLY A 243 28.41 -24.58 53.39
N ASP A 244 29.37 -24.16 52.56
CA ASP A 244 30.79 -24.36 52.83
C ASP A 244 31.30 -23.40 53.91
N THR A 245 32.39 -23.77 54.57
CA THR A 245 33.05 -22.93 55.58
C THR A 245 34.24 -22.19 54.97
N VAL A 246 34.26 -20.88 55.11
CA VAL A 246 35.38 -20.01 54.70
C VAL A 246 36.14 -19.54 55.94
N ALA A 247 37.46 -19.64 55.89
CA ALA A 247 38.37 -19.09 56.90
C ALA A 247 38.93 -17.74 56.42
N ILE A 248 38.70 -16.70 57.21
CA ILE A 248 39.23 -15.35 57.02
C ILE A 248 40.39 -15.19 58.02
N CYS A 249 41.61 -15.05 57.51
CA CYS A 249 42.83 -15.01 58.31
C CYS A 249 43.46 -13.61 58.27
N GLY A 250 44.04 -13.19 59.39
CA GLY A 250 44.55 -11.84 59.55
C GLY A 250 45.08 -11.53 60.95
N CYS A 251 44.98 -10.27 61.36
CA CYS A 251 45.29 -9.80 62.70
C CYS A 251 44.41 -8.59 63.08
N GLY A 252 44.25 -8.34 64.38
CA GLY A 252 43.51 -7.17 64.88
C GLY A 252 41.99 -7.32 64.85
N PHE A 253 41.46 -8.55 64.70
CA PHE A 253 40.00 -8.79 64.75
C PHE A 253 39.42 -8.64 66.15
N GLY A 254 40.26 -8.67 67.19
CA GLY A 254 39.86 -8.66 68.59
C GLY A 254 39.27 -9.99 69.07
N GLU A 255 39.12 -10.15 70.38
CA GLU A 255 38.63 -11.38 71.01
C GLU A 255 37.09 -11.45 71.11
N ILE A 256 36.39 -10.33 70.87
CA ILE A 256 34.93 -10.25 70.92
C ILE A 256 34.36 -10.49 69.52
N ALA A 257 33.54 -11.54 69.40
CA ALA A 257 32.97 -11.95 68.13
C ALA A 257 32.07 -10.88 67.49
N GLY A 258 32.41 -10.48 66.26
CA GLY A 258 31.56 -9.68 65.38
C GLY A 258 30.68 -10.53 64.47
N LYS A 259 30.35 -10.00 63.30
CA LYS A 259 29.61 -10.69 62.23
C LYS A 259 30.37 -10.60 60.91
N VAL A 260 30.08 -11.47 59.96
CA VAL A 260 30.58 -11.36 58.58
C VAL A 260 29.39 -11.12 57.66
N GLN A 261 29.45 -10.06 56.86
CA GLN A 261 28.43 -9.76 55.87
C GLN A 261 28.95 -10.09 54.49
N PHE A 262 28.25 -10.98 53.79
CA PHE A 262 28.52 -11.26 52.38
C PHE A 262 27.80 -10.22 51.52
N THR A 263 28.30 -9.98 50.31
CA THR A 263 27.56 -9.21 49.30
C THR A 263 26.28 -9.97 48.94
N GLN A 264 25.22 -9.26 48.55
CA GLN A 264 23.98 -9.88 48.08
C GLN A 264 24.16 -10.40 46.66
N HIS A 265 23.79 -11.66 46.40
CA HIS A 265 23.78 -12.23 45.05
C HIS A 265 23.01 -11.33 44.05
N GLY A 266 23.57 -11.14 42.85
CA GLY A 266 23.07 -10.31 41.76
C GLY A 266 23.35 -8.81 41.91
N THR A 267 24.05 -8.39 42.98
CA THR A 267 24.29 -6.96 43.25
C THR A 267 25.67 -6.72 43.87
N MET A 268 26.06 -5.46 43.98
CA MET A 268 27.21 -5.04 44.80
C MET A 268 26.77 -4.54 46.19
N ASN A 269 25.51 -4.76 46.57
CA ASN A 269 24.96 -4.26 47.83
C ASN A 269 25.26 -5.22 48.98
N PRO A 270 25.26 -4.72 50.24
CA PRO A 270 25.38 -5.58 51.41
C PRO A 270 24.28 -6.65 51.43
N GLY A 271 24.65 -7.91 51.66
CA GLY A 271 23.77 -9.05 51.64
C GLY A 271 23.69 -9.77 52.99
N PRO A 272 23.58 -11.11 52.99
CA PRO A 272 23.28 -11.85 54.20
C PRO A 272 24.41 -11.74 55.21
N ILE A 273 24.03 -11.47 56.45
CA ILE A 273 24.94 -11.45 57.58
C ILE A 273 25.02 -12.86 58.15
N ALA A 274 26.21 -13.43 58.14
CA ALA A 274 26.53 -14.72 58.72
C ALA A 274 27.17 -14.54 60.10
N VAL A 275 26.75 -15.39 61.03
CA VAL A 275 27.37 -15.48 62.36
C VAL A 275 28.58 -16.41 62.24
N PRO A 276 29.79 -15.96 62.64
CA PRO A 276 30.98 -16.79 62.63
C PRO A 276 30.81 -18.07 63.46
N THR A 277 31.29 -19.19 62.95
CA THR A 277 31.38 -20.45 63.71
C THR A 277 32.56 -20.45 64.69
N SER A 278 33.60 -19.65 64.42
CA SER A 278 34.66 -19.30 65.37
C SER A 278 35.23 -17.91 65.10
N TRP A 279 35.70 -17.23 66.15
CA TRP A 279 36.30 -15.91 66.11
C TRP A 279 37.50 -15.84 67.05
N SER A 280 38.57 -15.21 66.61
CA SER A 280 39.77 -14.89 67.37
C SER A 280 40.44 -13.67 66.74
N ASP A 281 41.42 -13.07 67.43
CA ASP A 281 42.16 -11.91 66.90
C ASP A 281 42.82 -12.16 65.53
N LYS A 282 43.12 -13.42 65.18
CA LYS A 282 43.85 -13.79 63.96
C LYS A 282 43.05 -14.57 62.93
N ARG A 283 41.87 -15.08 63.29
CA ARG A 283 41.10 -15.98 62.42
C ARG A 283 39.61 -15.97 62.72
N ILE A 284 38.81 -15.89 61.67
CA ILE A 284 37.36 -15.96 61.68
C ILE A 284 36.93 -17.08 60.75
N CYS A 285 36.14 -18.05 61.22
CA CYS A 285 35.52 -19.05 60.36
C CYS A 285 34.02 -18.78 60.25
N VAL A 286 33.47 -18.85 59.05
CA VAL A 286 32.05 -18.57 58.81
C VAL A 286 31.49 -19.48 57.72
N VAL A 287 30.23 -19.88 57.86
CA VAL A 287 29.51 -20.65 56.84
C VAL A 287 28.89 -19.69 55.83
N VAL A 288 29.08 -19.96 54.53
CA VAL A 288 28.57 -19.14 53.44
C VAL A 288 27.04 -19.27 53.32
N PRO A 289 26.27 -18.18 53.45
CA PRO A 289 24.81 -18.18 53.30
C PRO A 289 24.33 -18.47 51.86
N THR A 290 23.07 -18.89 51.71
CA THR A 290 22.44 -19.21 50.41
C THR A 290 22.24 -18.05 49.46
N SER A 291 22.22 -16.80 49.94
CA SER A 291 22.11 -15.59 49.11
C SER A 291 23.41 -14.76 49.04
N ALA A 292 24.53 -15.35 49.44
CA ALA A 292 25.84 -14.71 49.37
C ALA A 292 26.32 -14.61 47.91
N GLY A 293 26.67 -13.41 47.48
CA GLY A 293 27.29 -13.11 46.20
C GLY A 293 28.80 -12.95 46.34
N CYS A 294 29.39 -12.10 45.51
CA CYS A 294 30.84 -11.93 45.42
C CYS A 294 31.35 -10.84 46.35
N GLY A 295 32.29 -11.20 47.22
CA GLY A 295 32.81 -10.32 48.25
C GLY A 295 32.17 -10.53 49.63
N LEU A 296 32.92 -10.13 50.65
CA LEU A 296 32.50 -10.12 52.03
C LEU A 296 33.13 -8.96 52.79
N THR A 297 32.55 -8.63 53.93
CA THR A 297 32.97 -7.56 54.82
C THR A 297 32.87 -8.07 56.26
N ILE A 298 33.84 -7.73 57.09
CA ILE A 298 33.78 -8.01 58.53
C ILE A 298 33.07 -6.84 59.21
N ILE A 299 32.06 -7.15 60.02
CA ILE A 299 31.36 -6.22 60.91
C ILE A 299 31.83 -6.50 62.35
N PRO A 300 32.84 -5.78 62.85
CA PRO A 300 33.27 -5.93 64.23
C PRO A 300 32.22 -5.35 65.21
N PRO A 301 32.27 -5.72 66.50
CA PRO A 301 31.39 -5.14 67.51
C PRO A 301 31.63 -3.62 67.64
N ALA A 302 30.58 -2.88 68.00
CA ALA A 302 30.69 -1.45 68.29
C ALA A 302 31.42 -1.22 69.62
N GLN A 303 32.24 -0.18 69.66
CA GLN A 303 32.96 0.33 70.82
C GLN A 303 32.52 1.78 71.05
N THR A 304 32.30 2.16 72.31
CA THR A 304 31.93 3.53 72.68
C THR A 304 33.15 4.25 73.24
N ILE A 305 33.49 5.40 72.66
CA ILE A 305 34.58 6.27 73.13
C ILE A 305 34.06 7.67 73.41
N ASN A 306 34.77 8.43 74.24
CA ASN A 306 34.47 9.85 74.46
C ASN A 306 35.39 10.68 73.56
N VAL A 307 34.79 11.40 72.62
CA VAL A 307 35.49 12.30 71.70
C VAL A 307 34.75 13.63 71.68
N CYS A 308 35.43 14.71 72.08
CA CYS A 308 34.89 16.07 72.10
C CYS A 308 33.66 16.22 73.00
N ASP A 309 33.73 15.66 74.21
CA ASP A 309 32.66 15.62 75.22
C ASP A 309 31.36 14.94 74.75
N ARG A 310 31.46 14.03 73.78
CA ARG A 310 30.36 13.22 73.28
C ARG A 310 30.74 11.74 73.25
N PHE A 311 29.78 10.89 73.60
CA PHE A 311 29.91 9.46 73.40
C PHE A 311 29.69 9.14 71.92
N LEU A 312 30.70 8.54 71.29
CA LEU A 312 30.67 8.10 69.91
C LEU A 312 30.80 6.58 69.88
N ASP A 313 29.77 5.93 69.36
CA ASP A 313 29.85 4.52 68.99
C ASP A 313 30.58 4.41 67.65
N TYR A 314 31.64 3.62 67.61
CA TYR A 314 32.39 3.34 66.40
C TYR A 314 32.73 1.84 66.29
N ARG A 315 33.06 1.38 65.10
CA ARG A 315 33.55 0.02 64.84
C ARG A 315 34.96 0.10 64.31
N ILE A 316 35.85 -0.77 64.78
CA ILE A 316 37.22 -0.83 64.25
C ILE A 316 37.17 -1.07 62.73
N SER A 317 37.82 -0.20 61.95
CA SER A 317 37.97 -0.43 60.52
C SER A 317 39.24 -1.22 60.24
N GLY A 318 39.32 -1.82 59.06
CA GLY A 318 40.49 -2.61 58.68
C GLY A 318 40.81 -2.53 57.20
N LYS A 319 41.83 -3.29 56.79
CA LYS A 319 42.27 -3.45 55.41
C LYS A 319 42.04 -4.89 54.95
N MET A 320 41.38 -5.07 53.81
CA MET A 320 41.27 -6.36 53.13
C MET A 320 42.42 -6.47 52.11
N LEU A 321 43.39 -7.35 52.33
CA LEU A 321 44.45 -7.67 51.34
C LEU A 321 44.12 -8.91 50.51
N ALA A 322 43.16 -9.72 50.97
CA ALA A 322 42.59 -10.84 50.26
C ALA A 322 41.08 -10.62 50.08
N GLU A 323 40.55 -11.06 48.94
CA GLU A 323 39.14 -10.92 48.58
C GLU A 323 38.47 -12.29 48.50
N PHE A 324 37.18 -12.32 48.82
CA PHE A 324 36.33 -13.49 48.59
C PHE A 324 35.79 -13.40 47.16
N GLU A 325 36.27 -14.28 46.29
CA GLU A 325 35.95 -14.30 44.86
C GLU A 325 34.48 -14.61 44.59
N GLY A 326 33.77 -15.22 45.55
CA GLY A 326 32.32 -15.41 45.53
C GLY A 326 31.87 -16.87 45.62
N THR A 327 30.59 -17.08 45.31
CA THR A 327 29.90 -18.37 45.47
C THR A 327 29.62 -19.01 44.10
N SER A 328 28.43 -18.82 43.53
CA SER A 328 28.08 -19.11 42.14
C SER A 328 28.52 -17.99 41.21
N ALA A 329 28.78 -18.33 39.94
CA ALA A 329 29.04 -17.35 38.91
C ALA A 329 27.88 -16.34 38.85
N ASP A 330 28.21 -15.06 38.81
CA ASP A 330 27.23 -13.98 38.94
C ASP A 330 27.56 -12.81 38.01
N ILE A 331 26.52 -12.19 37.45
CA ILE A 331 26.62 -11.06 36.53
C ILE A 331 26.24 -9.80 37.30
N LEU A 332 27.25 -9.12 37.84
CA LEU A 332 27.08 -7.91 38.65
C LEU A 332 26.65 -6.70 37.81
N LYS A 333 27.07 -6.68 36.54
CA LYS A 333 26.70 -5.65 35.57
C LYS A 333 26.77 -6.24 34.17
N PHE A 334 25.74 -6.01 33.38
CA PHE A 334 25.75 -6.22 31.94
C PHE A 334 24.87 -5.16 31.31
N ILE A 335 25.48 -4.28 30.53
CA ILE A 335 24.78 -3.18 29.84
C ILE A 335 25.31 -3.05 28.43
N VAL A 336 24.43 -2.68 27.52
CA VAL A 336 24.80 -2.04 26.25
C VAL A 336 24.49 -0.56 26.45
N LYS A 337 25.53 0.29 26.51
CA LYS A 337 25.35 1.70 26.92
C LYS A 337 24.39 2.42 25.97
N GLY A 338 23.33 2.99 26.53
CA GLY A 338 22.35 3.79 25.79
C GLY A 338 21.15 2.99 25.29
N HIS A 339 21.13 1.67 25.50
CA HIS A 339 20.10 0.80 24.93
C HIS A 339 19.38 -0.06 25.98
N GLN A 340 18.14 -0.43 25.67
CA GLN A 340 17.27 -1.34 26.40
C GLN A 340 16.78 -2.47 25.48
N ASN A 341 16.00 -3.41 26.03
CA ASN A 341 15.43 -4.49 25.24
C ASN A 341 14.48 -3.92 24.18
N ASP A 342 14.55 -4.50 22.99
CA ASP A 342 13.73 -4.19 21.82
C ASP A 342 13.97 -2.77 21.26
N ASP A 343 15.08 -2.13 21.63
CA ASP A 343 15.47 -0.85 21.04
C ASP A 343 15.80 -1.00 19.55
N CYS A 344 15.35 0.00 18.79
CA CYS A 344 15.54 0.12 17.36
C CYS A 344 16.80 0.94 17.05
N LEU A 345 17.68 0.35 16.25
CA LEU A 345 18.99 0.89 15.93
C LEU A 345 19.15 1.05 14.42
N LEU A 346 19.83 2.12 14.01
CA LEU A 346 20.23 2.27 12.62
C LEU A 346 21.44 1.39 12.33
N PRO A 347 21.54 0.81 11.12
CA PRO A 347 22.76 0.12 10.68
C PRO A 347 24.00 1.02 10.84
N GLY A 348 25.08 0.43 11.36
CA GLY A 348 26.34 1.13 11.65
C GLY A 348 26.43 1.74 13.06
N GLU A 349 25.37 1.66 13.87
CA GLU A 349 25.44 2.10 15.27
C GLU A 349 26.32 1.17 16.13
N VAL A 350 27.32 1.73 16.81
CA VAL A 350 28.30 0.95 17.58
C VAL A 350 27.73 0.48 18.92
N LEU A 351 27.70 -0.85 19.12
CA LEU A 351 27.25 -1.46 20.38
C LEU A 351 28.34 -1.37 21.46
N LYS A 352 28.13 -0.51 22.45
CA LYS A 352 29.06 -0.29 23.58
C LYS A 352 28.74 -1.19 24.75
N ILE A 353 29.19 -2.44 24.69
CA ILE A 353 28.90 -3.51 25.64
C ILE A 353 29.87 -3.42 26.84
N ARG A 354 29.34 -3.42 28.06
CA ARG A 354 30.11 -3.35 29.30
C ARG A 354 29.61 -4.39 30.28
N TRP A 355 30.53 -5.13 30.89
CA TRP A 355 30.16 -6.15 31.86
C TRP A 355 31.12 -6.24 33.03
N LYS A 356 30.60 -6.75 34.13
CA LYS A 356 31.34 -7.18 35.30
C LYS A 356 30.71 -8.47 35.80
N VAL A 357 31.50 -9.52 35.86
CA VAL A 357 31.14 -10.81 36.44
C VAL A 357 32.09 -11.14 37.58
N CYS A 358 31.72 -12.14 38.37
CA CYS A 358 32.53 -12.67 39.45
C CYS A 358 32.23 -14.16 39.66
N ALA A 359 33.12 -14.85 40.39
CA ALA A 359 33.04 -16.28 40.65
C ALA A 359 32.85 -17.19 39.40
N ALA A 360 33.29 -16.72 38.23
CA ALA A 360 33.22 -17.46 36.98
C ALA A 360 34.58 -18.10 36.63
N ASP A 361 34.56 -19.35 36.16
CA ASP A 361 35.72 -20.02 35.54
C ASP A 361 35.82 -19.65 34.05
N THR A 362 34.68 -19.47 33.39
CA THR A 362 34.61 -19.06 31.99
C THR A 362 33.53 -18.01 31.80
N VAL A 363 33.85 -17.03 30.96
CA VAL A 363 32.94 -15.95 30.57
C VAL A 363 32.90 -15.91 29.05
N THR A 364 31.71 -15.84 28.49
CA THR A 364 31.50 -15.67 27.05
C THR A 364 30.57 -14.50 26.84
N VAL A 365 30.98 -13.52 26.03
CA VAL A 365 30.08 -12.47 25.54
C VAL A 365 29.91 -12.70 24.05
N ARG A 366 28.67 -12.82 23.58
CA ARG A 366 28.34 -13.12 22.18
C ARG A 366 27.21 -12.25 21.67
N ILE A 367 27.22 -12.00 20.38
CA ILE A 367 26.13 -11.37 19.64
C ILE A 367 25.57 -12.46 18.74
N VAL A 368 24.28 -12.73 18.88
CA VAL A 368 23.60 -13.83 18.19
C VAL A 368 22.47 -13.25 17.37
N ASN A 369 22.34 -13.67 16.11
CA ASN A 369 21.14 -13.39 15.34
C ASN A 369 19.99 -14.24 15.89
N THR A 370 18.90 -13.61 16.36
CA THR A 370 17.83 -14.31 17.09
C THR A 370 16.93 -15.16 16.18
N GLU A 371 16.90 -14.87 14.89
CA GLU A 371 16.09 -15.62 13.91
C GLU A 371 16.78 -16.91 13.46
N THR A 372 18.09 -16.82 13.17
CA THR A 372 18.89 -17.95 12.67
C THR A 372 19.60 -18.73 13.78
N GLY A 373 19.77 -18.12 14.96
CA GLY A 373 20.60 -18.65 16.05
C GLY A 373 22.10 -18.58 15.79
N ALA A 374 22.54 -17.95 14.69
CA ALA A 374 23.94 -17.84 14.33
C ALA A 374 24.69 -16.85 15.23
N VAL A 375 25.89 -17.21 15.66
CA VAL A 375 26.77 -16.29 16.41
C VAL A 375 27.44 -15.34 15.41
N ILE A 376 27.10 -14.06 15.48
CA ILE A 376 27.66 -12.99 14.65
C ILE A 376 29.10 -12.70 15.09
N ALA A 377 29.30 -12.51 16.39
CA ALA A 377 30.61 -12.28 16.98
C ALA A 377 30.64 -12.75 18.43
N GLN A 378 31.80 -13.12 18.93
CA GLN A 378 31.97 -13.54 20.32
C GLN A 378 33.36 -13.25 20.87
N ILE A 379 33.44 -13.07 22.18
CA ILE A 379 34.66 -13.04 22.98
C ILE A 379 34.58 -14.22 23.96
N ALA A 380 35.44 -15.22 23.77
CA ALA A 380 35.55 -16.40 24.62
C ALA A 380 37.02 -16.87 24.71
N PRO A 381 37.66 -16.90 25.90
CA PRO A 381 37.13 -16.39 27.17
C PRO A 381 37.14 -14.85 27.19
N ALA A 382 36.05 -14.25 27.67
CA ALA A 382 35.99 -12.85 28.03
C ALA A 382 36.61 -12.61 29.43
N PRO A 383 37.23 -11.44 29.68
CA PRO A 383 37.68 -11.08 31.03
C PRO A 383 36.50 -10.84 31.98
N ASP A 384 36.72 -10.97 33.29
CA ASP A 384 35.67 -10.77 34.30
C ASP A 384 35.13 -9.33 34.33
N LEU A 385 36.01 -8.35 34.14
CA LEU A 385 35.66 -6.95 33.90
C LEU A 385 36.05 -6.60 32.48
N GLY A 386 35.07 -6.32 31.64
CA GLY A 386 35.33 -6.13 30.21
C GLY A 386 34.52 -5.03 29.56
N ARG A 387 35.07 -4.61 28.42
CA ARG A 387 34.44 -3.68 27.49
C ARG A 387 34.60 -4.22 26.07
N TRP A 388 33.55 -4.09 25.29
CA TRP A 388 33.55 -4.40 23.87
C TRP A 388 32.75 -3.34 23.15
N ASP A 389 33.39 -2.60 22.25
CA ASP A 389 32.74 -1.68 21.33
C ASP A 389 32.68 -2.40 19.98
N PHE A 390 31.52 -2.96 19.66
CA PHE A 390 31.30 -3.73 18.44
C PHE A 390 30.75 -2.80 17.36
N ASP A 391 31.50 -2.65 16.28
CA ASP A 391 31.25 -1.71 15.18
C ASP A 391 30.83 -2.39 13.88
N GLN A 392 30.82 -3.74 13.81
CA GLN A 392 30.36 -4.49 12.64
C GLN A 392 28.84 -4.65 12.66
N THR A 393 28.13 -3.52 12.74
CA THR A 393 26.67 -3.42 12.80
C THR A 393 26.08 -2.82 11.52
N ASP A 394 26.88 -2.69 10.47
CA ASP A 394 26.46 -2.32 9.11
C ASP A 394 25.69 -3.47 8.45
N PHE A 395 24.57 -3.88 9.05
CA PHE A 395 23.69 -4.89 8.48
C PHE A 395 22.99 -4.31 7.25
N ASN A 396 22.91 -5.11 6.20
CA ASN A 396 22.28 -4.77 4.93
C ASN A 396 20.83 -5.28 4.84
N GLN A 397 20.27 -5.76 5.94
CA GLN A 397 18.90 -6.24 6.04
C GLN A 397 18.42 -6.12 7.49
N THR A 398 17.10 -6.12 7.68
CA THR A 398 16.51 -6.11 9.03
C THR A 398 17.09 -7.26 9.86
N THR A 399 17.78 -6.94 10.95
CA THR A 399 18.54 -7.93 11.73
C THR A 399 18.22 -7.82 13.21
N LYS A 400 17.59 -8.88 13.75
CA LYS A 400 17.32 -9.01 15.18
C LYS A 400 18.51 -9.68 15.85
N VAL A 401 19.11 -8.99 16.82
CA VAL A 401 20.30 -9.47 17.53
C VAL A 401 20.06 -9.58 19.02
N ARG A 402 20.65 -10.59 19.64
CA ARG A 402 20.77 -10.74 21.08
C ARG A 402 22.22 -10.57 21.47
N VAL A 403 22.51 -9.55 22.26
CA VAL A 403 23.80 -9.42 22.96
C VAL A 403 23.68 -10.19 24.26
N GLU A 404 24.40 -11.30 24.38
CA GLU A 404 24.31 -12.21 25.53
C GLU A 404 25.66 -12.35 26.22
N ILE A 405 25.64 -12.33 27.55
CA ILE A 405 26.74 -12.79 28.40
C ILE A 405 26.35 -14.11 29.06
N VAL A 406 27.27 -15.06 29.06
CA VAL A 406 27.17 -16.34 29.74
C VAL A 406 28.39 -16.49 30.65
N ALA A 407 28.16 -16.65 31.95
CA ALA A 407 29.21 -16.91 32.93
C ALA A 407 28.99 -18.27 33.58
N THR A 408 30.04 -19.09 33.61
CA THR A 408 30.00 -20.45 34.16
C THR A 408 31.02 -20.57 35.29
N GLY A 409 30.62 -21.13 36.42
CA GLY A 409 31.46 -21.36 37.60
C GLY A 409 31.17 -22.71 38.25
N GLN A 410 31.64 -22.89 39.49
CA GLN A 410 31.67 -24.21 40.15
C GLN A 410 30.42 -24.50 41.00
N CYS A 411 29.86 -23.48 41.64
CA CYS A 411 28.73 -23.62 42.55
C CYS A 411 27.40 -23.50 41.83
N LYS A 412 26.33 -24.13 42.35
CA LYS A 412 25.00 -24.10 41.73
C LYS A 412 24.28 -22.75 41.97
N PRO A 413 23.64 -22.15 40.94
CA PRO A 413 23.65 -22.57 39.55
C PRO A 413 25.02 -22.34 38.90
N ALA A 414 25.54 -23.39 38.23
CA ALA A 414 26.88 -23.35 37.65
C ALA A 414 26.97 -22.47 36.41
N THR A 415 25.85 -22.03 35.84
CA THR A 415 25.83 -21.16 34.66
C THR A 415 24.71 -20.14 34.83
N VAL A 416 25.05 -18.88 34.61
CA VAL A 416 24.13 -17.74 34.58
C VAL A 416 24.29 -17.04 33.24
N SER A 417 23.19 -16.51 32.71
CA SER A 417 23.21 -15.70 31.50
C SER A 417 22.30 -14.50 31.60
N GLN A 418 22.65 -13.45 30.86
CA GLN A 418 21.84 -12.25 30.70
C GLN A 418 21.96 -11.80 29.24
N GLY A 419 20.85 -11.35 28.66
CA GLY A 419 20.79 -10.92 27.27
C GLY A 419 20.05 -9.60 27.11
N LEU A 420 20.40 -8.87 26.05
CA LEU A 420 19.68 -7.72 25.56
C LEU A 420 19.30 -7.96 24.09
N ASP A 421 18.02 -7.89 23.76
CA ASP A 421 17.53 -8.00 22.39
C ASP A 421 17.44 -6.62 21.75
N LEU A 422 17.91 -6.50 20.52
CA LEU A 422 17.99 -5.24 19.75
C LEU A 422 17.59 -5.53 18.30
N VAL A 423 17.04 -4.53 17.62
CA VAL A 423 16.64 -4.64 16.21
C VAL A 423 17.36 -3.58 15.39
N PHE A 424 18.13 -4.02 14.40
CA PHE A 424 18.73 -3.13 13.41
C PHE A 424 17.80 -3.03 12.20
N GLN A 425 17.25 -1.84 11.97
CA GLN A 425 16.36 -1.55 10.85
C GLN A 425 16.57 -0.10 10.37
N ASN A 426 16.61 0.10 9.06
CA ASN A 426 16.61 1.45 8.49
C ASN A 426 15.15 1.92 8.24
N PRO A 427 14.73 3.12 8.68
CA PRO A 427 13.38 3.59 8.49
C PRO A 427 13.04 3.77 6.99
N PRO A 428 11.97 3.13 6.49
CA PRO A 428 11.51 3.34 5.12
C PRO A 428 10.72 4.66 4.97
N ASP A 429 10.72 5.22 3.77
CA ASP A 429 9.84 6.34 3.36
C ASP A 429 8.81 5.85 2.33
N LEU A 430 7.93 4.93 2.76
CA LEU A 430 6.89 4.36 1.91
C LEU A 430 5.98 5.49 1.38
N SER A 431 5.84 5.57 0.05
CA SER A 431 5.01 6.58 -0.60
C SER A 431 4.21 6.02 -1.78
N ILE A 432 3.06 6.64 -2.03
CA ILE A 432 2.21 6.39 -3.20
C ILE A 432 2.66 7.33 -4.32
N ASP A 433 3.29 6.75 -5.34
CA ASP A 433 3.85 7.46 -6.50
C ASP A 433 2.79 7.75 -7.57
N GLY A 434 1.69 6.99 -7.60
CA GLY A 434 0.56 7.32 -8.44
C GLY A 434 -0.58 6.29 -8.36
N ILE A 435 -1.72 6.68 -8.92
CA ILE A 435 -2.95 5.89 -8.93
C ILE A 435 -3.45 5.82 -10.37
N GLU A 436 -3.68 4.60 -10.88
CA GLU A 436 -4.32 4.35 -12.18
C GLU A 436 -5.70 3.72 -11.95
N VAL A 437 -6.73 4.24 -12.60
CA VAL A 437 -8.11 3.75 -12.55
C VAL A 437 -8.55 3.31 -13.95
N THR A 438 -8.68 1.99 -14.13
CA THR A 438 -8.82 1.40 -15.47
C THR A 438 -10.01 0.43 -15.54
N GLN A 439 -10.80 0.55 -16.62
CA GLN A 439 -11.90 -0.37 -16.96
C GLN A 439 -11.57 -1.30 -18.14
N ALA A 440 -10.59 -0.94 -18.97
CA ALA A 440 -10.07 -1.77 -20.07
C ALA A 440 -8.69 -1.28 -20.54
N ILE A 441 -8.54 0.04 -20.70
CA ILE A 441 -7.32 0.75 -21.06
C ILE A 441 -7.38 2.16 -20.43
N GLN A 442 -6.24 2.76 -20.12
CA GLN A 442 -6.16 4.09 -19.51
C GLN A 442 -4.83 4.77 -19.85
N TYR A 443 -4.83 6.09 -19.96
CA TYR A 443 -3.58 6.85 -19.98
C TYR A 443 -2.94 6.84 -18.59
N TYR A 444 -1.67 6.46 -18.54
CA TYR A 444 -0.89 6.54 -17.32
C TYR A 444 0.58 6.75 -17.68
N ARG A 445 1.16 7.88 -17.29
CA ARG A 445 2.53 8.29 -17.57
C ARG A 445 2.92 8.10 -19.04
N ALA A 446 1.99 8.41 -19.94
CA ALA A 446 2.12 8.16 -21.38
C ALA A 446 3.44 8.73 -21.98
N ALA A 447 3.89 9.87 -21.45
CA ALA A 447 5.15 10.51 -21.86
C ALA A 447 6.43 9.70 -21.57
N GLN A 448 6.37 8.66 -20.74
CA GLN A 448 7.50 7.77 -20.45
C GLN A 448 7.77 6.75 -21.56
N HIS A 449 6.80 6.48 -22.43
CA HIS A 449 6.91 5.38 -23.40
C HIS A 449 6.48 5.76 -24.82
N LEU A 450 5.42 6.57 -24.99
CA LEU A 450 5.01 7.05 -26.30
C LEU A 450 5.92 8.19 -26.74
N THR A 451 6.47 8.16 -27.95
CA THR A 451 7.41 9.19 -28.44
C THR A 451 6.71 10.39 -29.09
N ASP A 452 5.56 10.20 -29.73
CA ASP A 452 4.75 11.29 -30.28
C ASP A 452 3.91 11.95 -29.17
N PRO A 453 4.05 13.28 -28.92
CA PRO A 453 3.19 14.00 -28.00
C PRO A 453 1.69 13.98 -28.32
N ALA A 454 1.29 13.78 -29.59
CA ALA A 454 -0.10 13.74 -30.01
C ALA A 454 -0.85 12.50 -29.51
N ASP A 455 -0.12 11.41 -29.26
CA ASP A 455 -0.67 10.15 -28.78
C ASP A 455 -0.74 10.07 -27.24
N ARG A 456 -0.33 11.13 -26.54
CA ARG A 456 -0.26 11.15 -25.07
C ARG A 456 -1.47 11.86 -24.47
N GLY A 457 -2.02 11.30 -23.40
CA GLY A 457 -3.02 11.94 -22.55
C GLY A 457 -2.56 12.07 -21.09
N PRO A 458 -3.20 12.95 -20.29
CA PRO A 458 -3.01 12.99 -18.84
C PRO A 458 -3.42 11.67 -18.17
N ASP A 459 -2.83 11.38 -17.01
CA ASP A 459 -3.16 10.19 -16.24
C ASP A 459 -4.66 10.16 -15.87
N ASN A 460 -5.28 9.00 -16.04
CA ASN A 460 -6.71 8.79 -15.79
C ASN A 460 -7.68 9.65 -16.63
N SER A 461 -7.25 10.15 -17.79
CA SER A 461 -8.08 11.05 -18.61
C SER A 461 -9.04 10.37 -19.57
N LEU A 462 -8.95 9.04 -19.79
CA LEU A 462 -9.96 8.34 -20.57
C LEU A 462 -11.27 8.27 -19.77
N GLN A 463 -12.36 8.66 -20.42
CA GLN A 463 -13.70 8.66 -19.86
C GLN A 463 -14.08 7.28 -19.32
N LEU A 464 -14.47 7.22 -18.05
CA LEU A 464 -14.99 6.01 -17.41
C LEU A 464 -16.50 5.93 -17.61
N VAL A 465 -17.02 4.71 -17.70
CA VAL A 465 -18.46 4.45 -17.84
C VAL A 465 -19.07 3.88 -16.57
N ALA A 466 -20.30 4.30 -16.28
CA ALA A 466 -21.05 3.85 -15.13
C ALA A 466 -21.40 2.37 -15.25
N ASN A 467 -21.64 1.72 -14.10
CA ASN A 467 -22.05 0.32 -14.02
C ASN A 467 -21.05 -0.65 -14.67
N LYS A 468 -19.77 -0.29 -14.72
CA LYS A 468 -18.66 -1.16 -15.17
C LYS A 468 -17.57 -1.24 -14.11
N SER A 469 -17.15 -2.45 -13.77
CA SER A 469 -16.11 -2.69 -12.76
C SER A 469 -14.79 -2.04 -13.18
N ALA A 470 -14.07 -1.45 -12.22
CA ALA A 470 -12.80 -0.78 -12.46
C ALA A 470 -11.73 -1.28 -11.49
N TRP A 471 -10.51 -1.38 -11.96
CA TRP A 471 -9.35 -1.67 -11.12
C TRP A 471 -8.62 -0.38 -10.77
N VAL A 472 -8.21 -0.27 -9.52
CA VAL A 472 -7.36 0.82 -9.02
C VAL A 472 -5.99 0.22 -8.75
N ARG A 473 -5.02 0.55 -9.60
CA ARG A 473 -3.62 0.14 -9.45
C ARG A 473 -2.86 1.26 -8.76
N THR A 474 -2.34 0.98 -7.57
CA THR A 474 -1.60 1.96 -6.76
C THR A 474 -0.11 1.66 -6.86
N TYR A 475 0.63 2.62 -7.41
CA TYR A 475 2.08 2.56 -7.58
C TYR A 475 2.77 3.01 -6.30
N LEU A 476 3.66 2.16 -5.77
CA LEU A 476 4.32 2.39 -4.50
C LEU A 476 5.83 2.52 -4.67
N ARG A 477 6.44 3.32 -3.81
CA ARG A 477 7.88 3.45 -3.64
C ARG A 477 8.21 3.08 -2.21
N SER A 478 9.20 2.21 -2.02
CA SER A 478 9.58 1.72 -0.70
C SER A 478 10.23 2.80 0.15
N GLY A 479 10.90 3.77 -0.49
CA GLY A 479 11.76 4.75 0.19
C GLY A 479 12.90 4.08 0.96
N GLN A 480 13.21 2.82 0.65
CA GLN A 480 14.18 2.01 1.36
C GLN A 480 15.55 2.20 0.71
N ASP A 481 16.57 2.45 1.52
CA ASP A 481 17.95 2.58 1.02
C ASP A 481 18.32 1.36 0.16
N PRO A 482 18.80 1.53 -1.09
CA PRO A 482 19.13 0.41 -1.99
C PRO A 482 20.17 -0.58 -1.43
N SER A 483 21.00 -0.15 -0.48
CA SER A 483 21.96 -1.00 0.21
C SER A 483 21.36 -1.81 1.38
N PHE A 484 20.10 -1.56 1.74
CA PHE A 484 19.38 -2.22 2.83
C PHE A 484 18.11 -2.91 2.31
N ASP A 485 17.94 -4.20 2.60
CA ASP A 485 16.84 -5.02 2.06
C ASP A 485 16.73 -4.94 0.52
N ASN A 486 17.85 -4.66 -0.16
CA ASN A 486 17.94 -4.39 -1.60
C ASN A 486 17.00 -3.26 -2.08
N GLY A 487 16.70 -2.28 -1.23
CA GLY A 487 15.74 -1.21 -1.53
C GLY A 487 14.28 -1.67 -1.60
N GLN A 488 13.97 -2.83 -1.02
CA GLN A 488 12.63 -3.40 -1.02
C GLN A 488 12.00 -3.30 0.37
N LEU A 489 10.69 -3.02 0.40
CA LEU A 489 9.89 -3.02 1.63
C LEU A 489 8.80 -4.09 1.51
N SER A 490 8.90 -5.12 2.34
CA SER A 490 7.97 -6.25 2.33
C SER A 490 6.71 -6.00 3.16
N ASN A 491 5.72 -6.88 3.01
CA ASN A 491 4.49 -6.90 3.80
C ASN A 491 3.60 -5.66 3.69
N VAL A 492 3.70 -4.91 2.60
CA VAL A 492 2.89 -3.71 2.39
C VAL A 492 1.43 -4.11 2.10
N GLY A 493 0.50 -3.51 2.85
CA GLY A 493 -0.94 -3.62 2.66
C GLY A 493 -1.59 -2.24 2.55
N GLY A 494 -2.92 -2.20 2.54
CA GLY A 494 -3.65 -0.94 2.51
C GLY A 494 -5.17 -1.10 2.51
N THR A 495 -5.87 0.02 2.36
CA THR A 495 -7.32 0.08 2.18
C THR A 495 -7.69 1.16 1.17
N LEU A 496 -8.74 0.92 0.38
CA LEU A 496 -9.35 1.91 -0.51
C LEU A 496 -10.72 2.30 0.05
N GLN A 497 -10.87 3.54 0.48
CA GLN A 497 -12.16 4.13 0.81
C GLN A 497 -12.73 4.82 -0.43
N VAL A 498 -13.92 4.40 -0.86
CA VAL A 498 -14.65 5.00 -1.97
C VAL A 498 -15.77 5.87 -1.43
N GLU A 499 -15.73 7.16 -1.74
CA GLU A 499 -16.76 8.12 -1.38
C GLU A 499 -17.45 8.64 -2.64
N ARG A 500 -18.77 8.81 -2.58
CA ARG A 500 -19.56 9.40 -3.66
C ARG A 500 -20.06 10.78 -3.24
N ARG A 501 -20.05 11.73 -4.18
CA ARG A 501 -20.64 13.05 -3.95
C ARG A 501 -22.11 13.07 -4.36
N VAL A 502 -23.01 13.39 -3.43
CA VAL A 502 -24.44 13.58 -3.69
C VAL A 502 -24.91 14.86 -3.00
N GLY A 503 -25.55 15.77 -3.76
CA GLY A 503 -26.02 17.05 -3.22
C GLY A 503 -24.90 17.92 -2.61
N GLY A 504 -23.67 17.79 -3.12
CA GLY A 504 -22.50 18.50 -2.63
C GLY A 504 -21.77 17.84 -1.44
N VAL A 505 -22.35 16.81 -0.82
CA VAL A 505 -21.80 16.10 0.35
C VAL A 505 -21.12 14.80 -0.10
N TRP A 506 -19.96 14.50 0.50
CA TRP A 506 -19.27 13.22 0.32
C TRP A 506 -19.77 12.19 1.33
N SER A 507 -20.07 10.98 0.86
CA SER A 507 -20.45 9.84 1.70
C SER A 507 -19.71 8.59 1.27
N THR A 508 -19.15 7.85 2.23
CA THR A 508 -18.54 6.53 1.97
C THR A 508 -19.57 5.56 1.43
N VAL A 509 -19.30 5.01 0.24
CA VAL A 509 -20.14 3.99 -0.41
C VAL A 509 -19.52 2.60 -0.39
N ALA A 510 -18.18 2.50 -0.26
CA ALA A 510 -17.47 1.24 -0.10
C ALA A 510 -16.13 1.43 0.63
N ASN A 511 -15.70 0.38 1.34
CA ASN A 511 -14.31 0.21 1.79
C ASN A 511 -13.81 -1.11 1.21
N ILE A 512 -12.74 -1.05 0.43
CA ILE A 512 -12.29 -2.14 -0.43
C ILE A 512 -10.87 -2.52 0.00
N PRO A 513 -10.63 -3.78 0.41
CA PRO A 513 -9.28 -4.25 0.65
C PRO A 513 -8.56 -4.51 -0.68
N PRO A 514 -7.22 -4.41 -0.71
CA PRO A 514 -6.45 -4.83 -1.87
C PRO A 514 -6.50 -6.35 -2.00
N PHE A 515 -6.54 -6.86 -3.23
CA PHE A 515 -6.65 -8.32 -3.42
C PHE A 515 -5.29 -9.03 -3.44
N ASN A 516 -4.20 -8.30 -3.69
CA ASN A 516 -2.85 -8.84 -3.76
C ASN A 516 -1.96 -8.46 -2.57
N ALA A 517 -2.55 -8.00 -1.46
CA ALA A 517 -1.81 -7.80 -0.22
C ALA A 517 -1.62 -9.12 0.55
N PRO A 518 -0.52 -9.26 1.31
CA PRO A 518 0.61 -8.33 1.36
C PRO A 518 1.46 -8.37 0.07
N MET A 519 2.03 -7.23 -0.33
CA MET A 519 2.99 -7.12 -1.44
C MET A 519 4.35 -6.56 -1.00
N THR A 520 5.32 -6.60 -1.90
CA THR A 520 6.64 -5.96 -1.71
C THR A 520 6.73 -4.70 -2.55
N ALA A 521 6.90 -3.54 -1.91
CA ALA A 521 7.18 -2.27 -2.59
C ALA A 521 8.68 -2.13 -2.89
N GLN A 522 9.02 -1.40 -3.95
CA GLN A 522 10.41 -1.12 -4.33
C GLN A 522 10.51 0.22 -5.06
N ASP A 523 11.68 0.87 -4.96
CA ASP A 523 11.87 2.21 -5.53
C ASP A 523 12.21 2.23 -7.03
N SER A 524 12.79 1.15 -7.53
CA SER A 524 13.31 1.13 -8.90
C SER A 524 12.93 -0.14 -9.65
N PHE A 525 12.53 0.08 -10.90
CA PHE A 525 12.32 -0.96 -11.89
C PHE A 525 13.33 -0.75 -13.02
N SER A 526 13.73 -1.82 -13.71
CA SER A 526 14.74 -1.74 -14.78
C SER A 526 14.30 -0.92 -15.99
N SER A 527 12.99 -0.72 -16.16
CA SER A 527 12.39 0.13 -17.19
C SER A 527 10.92 0.39 -16.85
N TYR A 528 10.32 1.37 -17.53
CA TYR A 528 8.87 1.60 -17.49
C TYR A 528 8.07 0.33 -17.86
N ASP A 529 8.49 -0.42 -18.89
CA ASP A 529 7.84 -1.68 -19.27
C ASP A 529 7.90 -2.73 -18.15
N ALA A 530 9.04 -2.83 -17.45
CA ALA A 530 9.21 -3.79 -16.37
C ALA A 530 8.24 -3.54 -15.20
N GLU A 531 7.93 -2.28 -14.91
CA GLU A 531 6.92 -1.90 -13.92
C GLU A 531 5.49 -2.10 -14.44
N ARG A 532 5.17 -1.56 -15.62
CA ARG A 532 3.78 -1.53 -16.13
C ARG A 532 3.22 -2.91 -16.45
N ARG A 533 4.06 -3.80 -16.98
CA ARG A 533 3.65 -5.16 -17.40
C ARG A 533 3.39 -6.11 -16.24
N ASP A 534 3.88 -5.77 -15.05
CA ASP A 534 3.74 -6.59 -13.86
C ASP A 534 2.57 -6.09 -13.01
N ILE A 535 1.58 -6.96 -12.82
CA ILE A 535 0.43 -6.62 -11.98
C ILE A 535 0.80 -6.59 -10.49
N ASP A 536 1.84 -7.32 -10.07
CA ASP A 536 2.30 -7.35 -8.68
C ASP A 536 3.25 -6.18 -8.35
N ALA A 537 3.61 -5.35 -9.34
CA ALA A 537 4.30 -4.08 -9.11
C ALA A 537 3.40 -3.00 -8.48
N THR A 538 2.08 -3.24 -8.40
CA THR A 538 1.10 -2.31 -7.84
C THR A 538 0.27 -2.95 -6.74
N LEU A 539 -0.20 -2.15 -5.78
CA LEU A 539 -1.23 -2.57 -4.83
C LEU A 539 -2.59 -2.37 -5.49
N ASN A 540 -3.36 -3.46 -5.64
CA ASN A 540 -4.51 -3.48 -6.55
C ASN A 540 -5.84 -3.64 -5.82
N PHE A 541 -6.80 -2.80 -6.17
CA PHE A 541 -8.17 -2.82 -5.65
C PHE A 541 -9.16 -2.97 -6.80
N ILE A 542 -10.29 -3.64 -6.53
CA ILE A 542 -11.35 -3.84 -7.52
C ILE A 542 -12.61 -3.13 -7.04
N ILE A 543 -13.02 -2.08 -7.75
CA ILE A 543 -14.28 -1.39 -7.50
C ILE A 543 -15.39 -2.10 -8.28
N PRO A 544 -16.42 -2.65 -7.60
CA PRO A 544 -17.53 -3.31 -8.27
C PRO A 544 -18.33 -2.36 -9.17
N ALA A 545 -18.90 -2.90 -10.25
CA ALA A 545 -19.70 -2.17 -11.24
C ALA A 545 -20.77 -1.25 -10.62
N ASN A 546 -21.54 -1.73 -9.64
CA ASN A 546 -22.61 -0.97 -8.98
C ASN A 546 -22.13 0.23 -8.13
N VAL A 547 -20.83 0.27 -7.78
CA VAL A 547 -20.21 1.38 -7.06
C VAL A 547 -19.69 2.45 -8.04
N MET A 548 -19.24 2.04 -9.23
CA MET A 548 -18.73 2.89 -10.30
C MET A 548 -19.85 3.71 -10.97
N THR A 549 -20.28 4.79 -10.31
CA THR A 549 -21.22 5.77 -10.88
C THR A 549 -21.16 7.09 -10.12
N GLY A 550 -21.25 8.20 -10.86
CA GLY A 550 -21.19 9.56 -10.36
C GLY A 550 -19.76 10.03 -10.06
N LEU A 551 -19.64 11.17 -9.38
CA LEU A 551 -18.34 11.68 -8.94
C LEU A 551 -17.86 10.90 -7.71
N LEU A 552 -16.72 10.23 -7.84
CA LEU A 552 -16.11 9.43 -6.79
C LEU A 552 -14.78 10.05 -6.33
N ARG A 553 -14.55 9.95 -5.02
CA ARG A 553 -13.25 10.18 -4.38
C ARG A 553 -12.73 8.85 -3.87
N LEU A 554 -11.58 8.46 -4.38
CA LEU A 554 -10.86 7.25 -4.02
C LEU A 554 -9.75 7.67 -3.06
N SER A 555 -9.88 7.35 -1.77
CA SER A 555 -8.83 7.58 -0.78
C SER A 555 -8.11 6.28 -0.48
N ILE A 556 -6.84 6.18 -0.86
CA ILE A 556 -6.01 5.00 -0.66
C ILE A 556 -5.09 5.27 0.50
N THR A 557 -5.09 4.39 1.50
CA THR A 557 -4.12 4.39 2.59
C THR A 557 -3.29 3.11 2.52
N VAL A 558 -1.97 3.24 2.52
CA VAL A 558 -1.03 2.12 2.52
C VAL A 558 -0.20 2.10 3.79
N SER A 559 0.22 0.91 4.19
CA SER A 559 1.07 0.73 5.37
C SER A 559 1.88 -0.56 5.26
N SER A 560 3.13 -0.56 5.73
CA SER A 560 3.86 -1.78 6.08
C SER A 560 3.70 -2.07 7.58
N PRO A 561 3.75 -3.34 8.02
CA PRO A 561 3.89 -3.68 9.44
C PRO A 561 5.30 -3.37 9.95
N ASP A 562 5.41 -3.13 11.26
CA ASP A 562 6.60 -2.57 11.90
C ASP A 562 7.22 -3.59 12.85
N ASP A 563 8.49 -3.93 12.63
CA ASP A 563 9.34 -4.44 13.72
C ASP A 563 9.89 -3.26 14.54
N CYS A 564 10.34 -2.19 13.86
CA CYS A 564 10.81 -0.95 14.47
C CYS A 564 10.25 0.30 13.80
N TYR A 565 10.43 0.38 12.48
CA TYR A 565 9.98 1.52 11.68
C TYR A 565 9.08 1.02 10.55
N GLY A 566 7.88 1.57 10.51
CA GLY A 566 6.92 1.41 9.42
C GLY A 566 6.94 2.52 8.43
N GLY A 567 6.38 2.24 7.26
CA GLY A 567 5.96 3.25 6.31
C GLY A 567 4.43 3.32 6.25
N SER A 568 3.89 4.53 6.12
CA SER A 568 2.48 4.72 5.78
C SER A 568 2.32 5.95 4.91
N ASP A 569 1.44 5.87 3.92
CA ASP A 569 1.09 7.02 3.10
C ASP A 569 -0.40 7.00 2.74
N THR A 570 -0.94 8.14 2.34
CA THR A 570 -2.31 8.28 1.89
C THR A 570 -2.40 9.23 0.70
N ALA A 571 -3.06 8.76 -0.36
CA ALA A 571 -3.29 9.53 -1.57
C ALA A 571 -4.77 9.52 -1.96
N GLN A 572 -5.17 10.51 -2.75
CA GLN A 572 -6.54 10.64 -3.24
C GLN A 572 -6.57 10.77 -4.76
N GLN A 573 -7.50 10.07 -5.40
CA GLN A 573 -7.84 10.23 -6.80
C GLN A 573 -9.33 10.58 -6.93
N LEU A 574 -9.62 11.65 -7.66
CA LEU A 574 -11.00 11.97 -8.08
C LEU A 574 -11.25 11.34 -9.44
N VAL A 575 -12.39 10.68 -9.61
CA VAL A 575 -12.83 10.15 -10.90
C VAL A 575 -14.27 10.56 -11.15
N ASP A 576 -14.55 11.03 -12.35
CA ASP A 576 -15.90 11.35 -12.80
C ASP A 576 -16.42 10.19 -13.64
N VAL A 577 -17.51 9.58 -13.18
CA VAL A 577 -18.15 8.43 -13.83
C VAL A 577 -19.57 8.85 -14.21
N ASP A 578 -19.63 9.81 -15.12
CA ASP A 578 -20.84 10.53 -15.52
C ASP A 578 -21.45 10.02 -16.83
N LEU A 579 -20.83 9.05 -17.50
CA LEU A 579 -21.35 8.47 -18.74
C LEU A 579 -21.94 7.09 -18.47
N GLU A 580 -23.23 6.91 -18.72
CA GLU A 580 -23.87 5.60 -18.81
C GLU A 580 -24.03 5.22 -20.28
N GLN A 581 -23.57 4.01 -20.64
CA GLN A 581 -23.71 3.43 -21.98
C GLN A 581 -24.04 1.95 -21.85
N GLU A 582 -24.92 1.44 -22.71
CA GLU A 582 -25.42 0.06 -22.64
C GLU A 582 -25.11 -0.70 -23.93
N LEU A 583 -24.69 -1.96 -23.80
CA LEU A 583 -24.55 -2.85 -24.95
C LEU A 583 -25.91 -3.48 -25.29
N ARG A 584 -26.57 -2.96 -26.33
CA ARG A 584 -27.86 -3.45 -26.82
C ARG A 584 -27.70 -4.25 -28.11
N VAL A 585 -27.96 -5.56 -28.06
CA VAL A 585 -27.81 -6.47 -29.21
C VAL A 585 -29.15 -7.10 -29.62
N ALA A 586 -29.59 -6.80 -30.83
CA ALA A 586 -30.72 -7.43 -31.49
C ALA A 586 -30.21 -8.56 -32.40
N ALA A 587 -30.37 -9.80 -31.94
CA ALA A 587 -29.78 -10.97 -32.59
C ALA A 587 -30.75 -11.65 -33.58
N VAL A 588 -30.20 -12.09 -34.70
CA VAL A 588 -30.80 -13.08 -35.61
C VAL A 588 -30.06 -14.40 -35.39
N THR A 589 -30.73 -15.39 -34.81
CA THR A 589 -30.08 -16.67 -34.47
C THR A 589 -30.23 -17.67 -35.61
N ILE A 590 -29.15 -18.32 -36.01
CA ILE A 590 -29.12 -19.13 -37.25
C ILE A 590 -28.64 -20.55 -36.95
N GLY A 591 -29.55 -21.50 -37.12
CA GLY A 591 -29.28 -22.94 -37.10
C GLY A 591 -28.83 -23.45 -38.47
N TYR A 592 -28.51 -24.74 -38.56
CA TYR A 592 -28.07 -25.37 -39.79
C TYR A 592 -28.85 -26.66 -40.08
N GLN A 593 -29.28 -26.85 -41.32
CA GLN A 593 -29.87 -28.10 -41.79
C GLN A 593 -29.36 -28.43 -43.20
N GLY A 594 -28.17 -29.01 -43.29
CA GLY A 594 -27.52 -29.26 -44.57
C GLY A 594 -26.44 -30.34 -44.49
N PRO A 595 -25.77 -30.65 -45.60
CA PRO A 595 -24.75 -31.70 -45.66
C PRO A 595 -23.52 -31.34 -44.79
N PRO A 596 -22.83 -32.30 -44.16
CA PRO A 596 -21.60 -32.04 -43.41
C PRO A 596 -20.41 -31.72 -44.33
N MET A 597 -19.29 -31.25 -43.75
CA MET A 597 -18.02 -31.11 -44.47
C MET A 597 -17.61 -32.46 -45.09
N GLY A 598 -17.32 -32.46 -46.40
CA GLY A 598 -16.94 -33.69 -47.13
C GLY A 598 -18.11 -34.49 -47.70
N GLY A 599 -19.36 -34.05 -47.51
CA GLY A 599 -20.57 -34.70 -48.04
C GLY A 599 -21.14 -35.78 -47.11
N GLY A 600 -22.41 -36.14 -47.29
CA GLY A 600 -23.12 -37.12 -46.46
C GLY A 600 -24.58 -36.74 -46.22
N ALA A 601 -25.23 -37.47 -45.30
CA ALA A 601 -26.59 -37.15 -44.87
C ALA A 601 -26.62 -35.81 -44.11
N ASN A 602 -27.69 -35.02 -44.30
CA ASN A 602 -27.81 -33.72 -43.66
C ASN A 602 -27.75 -33.83 -42.13
N ILE A 603 -27.00 -32.92 -41.52
CA ILE A 603 -26.98 -32.70 -40.08
C ILE A 603 -27.96 -31.58 -39.72
N THR A 604 -28.54 -31.65 -38.53
CA THR A 604 -29.41 -30.60 -37.99
C THR A 604 -28.77 -30.03 -36.73
N LEU A 605 -28.51 -28.72 -36.75
CA LEU A 605 -27.96 -27.96 -35.63
C LEU A 605 -28.97 -26.88 -35.24
N PRO A 606 -29.37 -26.77 -33.97
CA PRO A 606 -30.30 -25.74 -33.53
C PRO A 606 -29.69 -24.34 -33.65
N ALA A 607 -30.55 -23.34 -33.87
CA ALA A 607 -30.14 -21.95 -33.74
C ALA A 607 -29.72 -21.65 -32.28
N PRO A 608 -28.74 -20.75 -32.08
CA PRO A 608 -28.41 -20.30 -30.74
C PRO A 608 -29.60 -19.66 -30.00
N ASN A 609 -29.63 -19.74 -28.67
CA ASN A 609 -30.64 -19.11 -27.82
C ASN A 609 -30.15 -17.77 -27.22
N ALA A 610 -31.01 -17.09 -26.46
CA ALA A 610 -30.71 -15.76 -25.92
C ALA A 610 -29.58 -15.79 -24.89
N ALA A 611 -29.49 -16.86 -24.09
CA ALA A 611 -28.37 -17.06 -23.17
C ALA A 611 -27.01 -17.18 -23.90
N GLN A 612 -26.97 -17.87 -25.04
CA GLN A 612 -25.75 -17.98 -25.87
C GLN A 612 -25.37 -16.64 -26.50
N VAL A 613 -26.35 -15.88 -26.99
CA VAL A 613 -26.12 -14.50 -27.46
C VAL A 613 -25.52 -13.65 -26.35
N ALA A 614 -26.08 -13.70 -25.13
CA ALA A 614 -25.55 -12.96 -23.98
C ALA A 614 -24.11 -13.38 -23.64
N ALA A 615 -23.81 -14.68 -23.60
CA ALA A 615 -22.46 -15.18 -23.33
C ALA A 615 -21.43 -14.73 -24.38
N ASP A 616 -21.80 -14.68 -25.66
CA ASP A 616 -20.93 -14.22 -26.74
C ASP A 616 -20.66 -12.70 -26.70
N THR A 617 -21.40 -11.92 -25.91
CA THR A 617 -21.05 -10.51 -25.65
C THR A 617 -19.89 -10.33 -24.67
N SER A 618 -19.41 -11.40 -24.04
CA SER A 618 -18.39 -11.36 -22.97
C SER A 618 -17.14 -10.54 -23.30
N PHE A 619 -16.60 -10.65 -24.52
CA PHE A 619 -15.43 -9.86 -24.91
C PHE A 619 -15.79 -8.39 -25.16
N ALA A 620 -16.92 -8.11 -25.84
CA ALA A 620 -17.41 -6.75 -26.05
C ALA A 620 -17.62 -6.00 -24.72
N LEU A 621 -18.19 -6.65 -23.71
CA LEU A 621 -18.38 -6.04 -22.39
C LEU A 621 -17.05 -5.73 -21.67
N ARG A 622 -15.97 -6.47 -21.96
CA ARG A 622 -14.64 -6.18 -21.44
C ARG A 622 -14.02 -4.97 -22.13
N VAL A 623 -14.12 -4.91 -23.46
CA VAL A 623 -13.33 -3.98 -24.28
C VAL A 623 -14.06 -2.70 -24.69
N PHE A 624 -15.40 -2.70 -24.74
CA PHE A 624 -16.19 -1.51 -25.09
C PHE A 624 -16.45 -0.64 -23.86
N PRO A 625 -16.56 0.69 -24.01
CA PRO A 625 -17.00 1.59 -22.93
C PRO A 625 -18.52 1.46 -22.72
N VAL A 626 -18.98 0.32 -22.19
CA VAL A 626 -20.39 0.02 -21.89
C VAL A 626 -20.50 -0.64 -20.52
N GLY A 627 -21.65 -0.51 -19.85
CA GLY A 627 -21.90 -1.15 -18.55
C GLY A 627 -21.75 -2.69 -18.60
N SER A 628 -21.53 -3.30 -17.43
CA SER A 628 -21.27 -4.73 -17.25
C SER A 628 -22.48 -5.65 -17.50
N THR A 629 -23.62 -5.16 -18.02
CA THR A 629 -24.79 -6.01 -18.30
C THR A 629 -25.23 -5.79 -19.74
N PRO A 630 -25.22 -6.83 -20.59
CA PRO A 630 -25.71 -6.72 -21.95
C PRO A 630 -27.24 -6.78 -21.95
N ASN A 631 -27.85 -6.11 -22.91
CA ASN A 631 -29.27 -6.19 -23.18
C ASN A 631 -29.48 -6.83 -24.54
N VAL A 632 -29.91 -8.09 -24.52
CA VAL A 632 -30.01 -8.91 -25.72
C VAL A 632 -31.45 -9.31 -25.98
N ARG A 633 -31.84 -9.30 -27.26
CA ARG A 633 -33.13 -9.83 -27.71
C ARG A 633 -32.97 -10.57 -29.02
N ILE A 634 -33.79 -11.60 -29.21
CA ILE A 634 -33.89 -12.31 -30.49
C ILE A 634 -35.00 -11.65 -31.29
N ILE A 635 -34.67 -11.14 -32.47
CA ILE A 635 -35.62 -10.50 -33.40
C ILE A 635 -36.00 -11.39 -34.57
N ASP A 636 -35.26 -12.48 -34.78
CA ASP A 636 -35.55 -13.52 -35.77
C ASP A 636 -34.75 -14.80 -35.45
N SER A 637 -35.26 -15.96 -35.87
CA SER A 637 -34.56 -17.24 -35.77
C SER A 637 -34.73 -18.04 -37.05
N GLN A 638 -33.61 -18.32 -37.71
CA GLN A 638 -33.55 -18.88 -39.07
C GLN A 638 -32.79 -20.22 -39.09
N THR A 639 -32.94 -20.96 -40.18
CA THR A 639 -32.14 -22.16 -40.46
C THR A 639 -31.56 -22.05 -41.86
N THR A 640 -30.23 -22.10 -41.97
CA THR A 640 -29.56 -22.15 -43.28
C THR A 640 -29.27 -23.59 -43.69
N THR A 641 -29.30 -23.87 -44.99
CA THR A 641 -28.90 -25.16 -45.58
C THR A 641 -27.53 -25.09 -46.26
N GLN A 642 -26.94 -23.90 -46.33
CA GLN A 642 -25.66 -23.62 -46.97
C GLN A 642 -24.57 -23.44 -45.91
N GLY A 643 -23.48 -24.21 -46.04
CA GLY A 643 -22.28 -24.06 -45.22
C GLY A 643 -21.39 -22.90 -45.68
N LEU A 644 -20.43 -22.53 -44.84
CA LEU A 644 -19.50 -21.40 -45.03
C LEU A 644 -18.15 -21.89 -45.59
N THR A 645 -18.18 -22.56 -46.74
CA THR A 645 -17.08 -23.41 -47.22
C THR A 645 -16.20 -22.77 -48.30
N ASN A 646 -16.39 -21.50 -48.68
CA ASN A 646 -15.48 -20.86 -49.63
C ASN A 646 -14.22 -20.37 -48.90
N ASN A 647 -13.08 -20.55 -49.52
CA ASN A 647 -11.77 -20.13 -49.01
C ASN A 647 -11.09 -19.07 -49.91
N MET A 648 -11.74 -18.61 -50.98
CA MET A 648 -11.22 -17.58 -51.89
C MET A 648 -12.09 -16.33 -51.83
N PHE A 649 -11.65 -15.35 -51.03
CA PHE A 649 -12.23 -14.01 -50.91
C PHE A 649 -11.12 -12.96 -50.75
N PRO A 650 -11.35 -11.69 -51.15
CA PRO A 650 -10.33 -10.64 -51.09
C PRO A 650 -9.91 -10.29 -49.65
N ALA A 651 -8.75 -9.65 -49.49
CA ALA A 651 -8.28 -9.15 -48.20
C ALA A 651 -9.30 -8.18 -47.58
N GLY A 652 -9.63 -8.38 -46.30
CA GLY A 652 -10.68 -7.64 -45.60
C GLY A 652 -12.11 -7.90 -46.09
N GLY A 653 -12.30 -8.83 -47.03
CA GLY A 653 -13.61 -9.17 -47.60
C GLY A 653 -14.20 -10.45 -47.03
N CYS A 654 -15.47 -10.70 -47.39
CA CYS A 654 -16.23 -11.83 -46.87
C CYS A 654 -16.32 -13.01 -47.85
N ASP A 655 -16.46 -14.23 -47.32
CA ASP A 655 -16.97 -15.38 -48.10
C ASP A 655 -18.36 -15.02 -48.66
N PRO A 656 -18.59 -15.12 -49.99
CA PRO A 656 -19.90 -14.95 -50.60
C PRO A 656 -21.05 -15.74 -49.96
N ASN A 657 -20.76 -16.88 -49.31
CA ASN A 657 -21.74 -17.68 -48.57
C ASN A 657 -22.28 -16.97 -47.30
N TRP A 658 -21.69 -15.86 -46.87
CA TRP A 658 -22.27 -14.98 -45.85
C TRP A 658 -23.43 -14.14 -46.37
N THR A 659 -23.53 -13.92 -47.68
CA THR A 659 -24.53 -13.03 -48.28
C THR A 659 -25.97 -13.39 -47.89
N PRO A 660 -26.41 -14.67 -47.95
CA PRO A 660 -27.76 -15.03 -47.51
C PRO A 660 -28.01 -14.74 -46.03
N ILE A 661 -26.99 -14.96 -45.18
CA ILE A 661 -27.06 -14.70 -43.74
C ILE A 661 -27.20 -13.20 -43.47
N LEU A 662 -26.35 -12.38 -44.09
CA LEU A 662 -26.40 -10.93 -43.94
C LEU A 662 -27.72 -10.34 -44.48
N ASN A 663 -28.29 -10.93 -45.54
CA ASN A 663 -29.61 -10.55 -46.03
C ASN A 663 -30.73 -10.85 -45.01
N PHE A 664 -30.65 -11.97 -44.26
CA PHE A 664 -31.57 -12.21 -43.15
C PHE A 664 -31.44 -11.14 -42.07
N VAL A 665 -30.20 -10.79 -41.68
CA VAL A 665 -29.95 -9.74 -40.69
C VAL A 665 -30.50 -8.38 -41.16
N ALA A 666 -30.26 -8.00 -42.42
CA ALA A 666 -30.73 -6.74 -42.99
C ALA A 666 -32.27 -6.67 -43.05
N ASN A 667 -32.94 -7.75 -43.48
CA ASN A 667 -34.40 -7.83 -43.50
C ASN A 667 -34.98 -7.81 -42.07
N ALA A 668 -34.39 -8.56 -41.13
CA ALA A 668 -34.82 -8.58 -39.73
C ALA A 668 -34.65 -7.21 -39.06
N ARG A 669 -33.52 -6.52 -39.31
CA ARG A 669 -33.27 -5.13 -38.87
C ARG A 669 -34.33 -4.16 -39.41
N THR A 670 -34.64 -4.27 -40.69
CA THR A 670 -35.69 -3.47 -41.33
C THR A 670 -37.06 -3.77 -40.71
N ASN A 671 -37.38 -5.04 -40.50
CA ASN A 671 -38.61 -5.50 -39.86
C ASN A 671 -38.72 -5.06 -38.39
N ASP A 672 -37.60 -4.87 -37.70
CA ASP A 672 -37.54 -4.35 -36.34
C ASP A 672 -37.57 -2.82 -36.24
N GLY A 673 -37.65 -2.14 -37.38
CA GLY A 673 -37.86 -0.69 -37.46
C GLY A 673 -36.58 0.14 -37.45
N ASN A 674 -35.42 -0.47 -37.76
CA ASN A 674 -34.11 0.18 -37.85
C ASN A 674 -33.80 1.04 -36.61
N GLN A 675 -33.88 0.44 -35.41
CA GLN A 675 -33.67 1.16 -34.16
C GLN A 675 -32.18 1.55 -34.03
N GLY A 676 -31.90 2.85 -33.97
CA GLY A 676 -30.53 3.38 -34.02
C GLY A 676 -29.71 3.15 -32.76
N ASP A 677 -30.37 2.79 -31.65
CA ASP A 677 -29.80 2.46 -30.34
C ASP A 677 -29.63 0.94 -30.13
N TRP A 678 -29.75 0.15 -31.21
CA TRP A 678 -29.55 -1.31 -31.19
C TRP A 678 -28.54 -1.73 -32.24
N LEU A 679 -27.63 -2.61 -31.83
CA LEU A 679 -26.71 -3.29 -32.72
C LEU A 679 -27.33 -4.61 -33.20
N TYR A 680 -27.42 -4.80 -34.51
CA TYR A 680 -28.00 -5.96 -35.16
C TYR A 680 -26.94 -6.97 -35.58
N TYR A 681 -27.04 -8.20 -35.06
CA TYR A 681 -26.02 -9.24 -35.26
C TYR A 681 -26.61 -10.62 -35.59
N GLY A 682 -26.07 -11.29 -36.61
CA GLY A 682 -26.40 -12.68 -36.95
C GLY A 682 -25.51 -13.67 -36.20
N LEU A 683 -26.07 -14.44 -35.26
CA LEU A 683 -25.33 -15.47 -34.51
C LEU A 683 -25.57 -16.85 -35.11
N VAL A 684 -24.56 -17.41 -35.77
CA VAL A 684 -24.61 -18.69 -36.46
C VAL A 684 -24.06 -19.80 -35.57
N ASN A 685 -24.72 -20.97 -35.54
CA ASN A 685 -24.20 -22.11 -34.79
C ASN A 685 -22.79 -22.50 -35.24
N ALA A 686 -21.82 -22.48 -34.32
CA ALA A 686 -20.40 -22.70 -34.60
C ALA A 686 -20.04 -24.07 -35.20
N ALA A 687 -20.91 -25.08 -35.04
CA ALA A 687 -20.71 -26.41 -35.60
C ALA A 687 -21.11 -26.52 -37.09
N ILE A 688 -21.51 -25.41 -37.72
CA ILE A 688 -21.81 -25.36 -39.16
C ILE A 688 -20.57 -25.78 -40.00
N PRO A 689 -20.77 -26.56 -41.09
CA PRO A 689 -19.71 -26.86 -42.06
C PRO A 689 -19.08 -25.58 -42.61
N ARG A 690 -17.76 -25.43 -42.46
CA ARG A 690 -17.04 -24.21 -42.83
C ARG A 690 -15.59 -24.45 -43.21
N SER A 691 -15.04 -23.51 -43.97
CA SER A 691 -13.61 -23.41 -44.27
C SER A 691 -12.84 -22.77 -43.10
N HIS A 692 -11.55 -23.10 -43.00
CA HIS A 692 -10.68 -22.57 -41.95
C HIS A 692 -10.53 -21.05 -42.07
N GLY A 693 -10.50 -20.33 -40.94
CA GLY A 693 -10.40 -18.86 -40.90
C GLY A 693 -11.71 -18.11 -41.17
N ASN A 694 -12.75 -18.76 -41.67
CA ASN A 694 -14.06 -18.12 -41.87
C ASN A 694 -14.89 -18.13 -40.57
N THR A 695 -14.92 -17.00 -39.85
CA THR A 695 -15.55 -16.90 -38.52
C THR A 695 -16.60 -15.80 -38.38
N GLY A 696 -16.55 -14.78 -39.21
CA GLY A 696 -17.46 -13.64 -39.19
C GLY A 696 -17.34 -12.79 -40.44
N CYS A 697 -18.31 -11.89 -40.61
CA CYS A 697 -18.37 -10.93 -41.69
C CYS A 697 -19.35 -9.81 -41.32
N ALA A 698 -19.00 -8.56 -41.68
CA ALA A 698 -19.89 -7.43 -41.64
C ALA A 698 -20.06 -6.78 -43.02
N SER A 699 -21.28 -6.34 -43.30
CA SER A 699 -21.69 -5.69 -44.55
C SER A 699 -22.98 -4.88 -44.31
N GLY A 700 -22.98 -3.59 -44.67
CA GLY A 700 -24.17 -2.75 -44.82
C GLY A 700 -24.72 -2.27 -43.49
N GLY A 701 -23.85 -2.17 -42.48
CA GLY A 701 -24.24 -1.95 -41.10
C GLY A 701 -24.92 -3.19 -40.48
N ASN A 702 -24.62 -4.39 -40.97
CA ASN A 702 -25.04 -5.67 -40.40
C ASN A 702 -23.79 -6.51 -40.15
N GLY A 703 -23.68 -7.15 -38.98
CA GLY A 703 -22.62 -8.10 -38.66
C GLY A 703 -23.18 -9.51 -38.50
N ALA A 704 -22.39 -10.52 -38.79
CA ALA A 704 -22.70 -11.91 -38.46
C ALA A 704 -21.43 -12.71 -38.16
N GLY A 705 -21.56 -13.73 -37.32
CA GLY A 705 -20.44 -14.60 -36.97
C GLY A 705 -20.87 -15.83 -36.21
N LEU A 706 -19.88 -16.70 -35.96
CA LEU A 706 -20.10 -17.97 -35.29
C LEU A 706 -20.30 -17.78 -33.77
N SER A 707 -21.13 -18.64 -33.18
CA SER A 707 -21.30 -18.72 -31.73
C SER A 707 -20.02 -19.17 -31.01
N ASN A 708 -19.91 -18.91 -29.72
CA ASN A 708 -18.72 -19.19 -28.91
C ASN A 708 -17.45 -18.50 -29.45
N ASN A 709 -17.61 -17.36 -30.12
CA ASN A 709 -16.51 -16.56 -30.67
C ASN A 709 -16.70 -15.07 -30.32
N PRO A 710 -16.58 -14.72 -29.02
CA PRO A 710 -16.92 -13.39 -28.54
C PRO A 710 -16.02 -12.28 -29.10
N VAL A 711 -14.78 -12.61 -29.49
CA VAL A 711 -13.86 -11.65 -30.14
C VAL A 711 -14.37 -11.25 -31.52
N THR A 712 -14.87 -12.22 -32.31
CA THR A 712 -15.45 -11.92 -33.63
C THR A 712 -16.73 -11.11 -33.48
N LEU A 713 -17.60 -11.46 -32.53
CA LEU A 713 -18.79 -10.67 -32.26
C LEU A 713 -18.43 -9.20 -31.99
N ALA A 714 -17.48 -8.94 -31.09
CA ALA A 714 -17.05 -7.56 -30.81
C ALA A 714 -16.47 -6.86 -32.06
N HIS A 715 -15.67 -7.56 -32.88
CA HIS A 715 -15.13 -7.01 -34.13
C HIS A 715 -16.25 -6.56 -35.08
N GLU A 716 -17.24 -7.42 -35.35
CA GLU A 716 -18.34 -7.08 -36.26
C GLU A 716 -19.29 -6.02 -35.67
N LEU A 717 -19.49 -6.00 -34.35
CA LEU A 717 -20.21 -4.92 -33.67
C LEU A 717 -19.48 -3.58 -33.81
N GLY A 718 -18.14 -3.60 -33.80
CA GLY A 718 -17.32 -2.42 -34.08
C GLY A 718 -17.60 -1.83 -35.46
N HIS A 719 -17.70 -2.67 -36.50
CA HIS A 719 -18.11 -2.22 -37.84
C HIS A 719 -19.48 -1.55 -37.87
N GLN A 720 -20.44 -2.07 -37.08
CA GLN A 720 -21.78 -1.50 -37.01
C GLN A 720 -21.83 -0.17 -36.24
N ALA A 721 -20.95 -0.01 -35.23
CA ALA A 721 -20.69 1.27 -34.57
C ALA A 721 -19.86 2.24 -35.46
N GLY A 722 -19.50 1.83 -36.68
CA GLY A 722 -18.86 2.66 -37.70
C GLY A 722 -17.34 2.62 -37.71
N LEU A 723 -16.69 1.65 -37.05
CA LEU A 723 -15.24 1.49 -37.12
C LEU A 723 -14.82 0.77 -38.40
N PRO A 724 -13.89 1.34 -39.20
CA PRO A 724 -13.15 0.58 -40.20
C PRO A 724 -12.11 -0.34 -39.54
N HIS A 725 -11.48 -1.22 -40.33
CA HIS A 725 -10.38 -2.06 -39.82
C HIS A 725 -9.19 -1.23 -39.33
N ALA A 726 -8.57 -1.65 -38.23
CA ALA A 726 -7.27 -1.13 -37.82
C ALA A 726 -6.15 -1.67 -38.75
N PRO A 727 -5.04 -0.95 -38.95
CA PRO A 727 -3.95 -1.33 -39.86
C PRO A 727 -3.09 -2.49 -39.31
N CYS A 728 -3.69 -3.67 -39.12
CA CYS A 728 -2.93 -4.88 -38.82
C CYS A 728 -3.52 -6.13 -39.46
N GLY A 729 -2.68 -6.87 -40.19
CA GLY A 729 -3.03 -8.04 -40.97
C GLY A 729 -3.48 -7.69 -42.39
N ALA A 730 -4.03 -8.68 -43.11
CA ALA A 730 -4.51 -8.50 -44.49
C ALA A 730 -5.94 -7.92 -44.52
N VAL A 731 -6.10 -6.72 -43.96
CA VAL A 731 -7.40 -6.05 -43.72
C VAL A 731 -7.96 -5.29 -44.92
N GLY A 732 -7.25 -5.29 -46.05
CA GLY A 732 -7.60 -4.49 -47.22
C GLY A 732 -7.21 -3.02 -47.01
N THR A 733 -8.20 -2.12 -47.02
CA THR A 733 -7.98 -0.69 -46.75
C THR A 733 -8.21 -0.40 -45.27
N PRO A 734 -7.18 -0.07 -44.49
CA PRO A 734 -7.33 0.22 -43.07
C PRO A 734 -7.85 1.65 -42.83
N ASN A 735 -8.23 1.94 -41.59
CA ASN A 735 -8.62 3.26 -41.12
C ASN A 735 -7.42 4.23 -41.21
N ALA A 736 -7.51 5.20 -42.12
CA ALA A 736 -6.45 6.20 -42.32
C ALA A 736 -6.25 7.15 -41.12
N SER A 737 -7.21 7.23 -40.21
CA SER A 737 -7.14 8.04 -38.98
C SER A 737 -6.58 7.27 -37.79
N TYR A 738 -6.28 5.97 -37.94
CA TYR A 738 -5.69 5.19 -36.86
C TYR A 738 -4.26 5.70 -36.57
N PRO A 739 -3.92 6.07 -35.33
CA PRO A 739 -2.59 6.59 -34.99
C PRO A 739 -1.49 5.55 -35.17
N LEU A 740 -0.28 6.01 -35.49
CA LEU A 740 0.92 5.19 -35.42
C LEU A 740 1.54 5.39 -34.03
N TYR A 741 1.25 4.50 -33.09
CA TYR A 741 1.74 4.62 -31.71
C TYR A 741 3.23 4.27 -31.63
N GLU A 742 4.08 5.26 -31.83
CA GLU A 742 5.53 5.08 -31.68
C GLU A 742 5.93 4.93 -30.20
N PRO A 743 6.85 4.00 -29.85
CA PRO A 743 7.75 3.27 -30.75
C PRO A 743 7.23 1.87 -31.16
N TYR A 744 5.97 1.55 -30.90
CA TYR A 744 5.42 0.20 -31.11
C TYR A 744 5.07 -0.04 -32.58
N ASP A 745 4.48 0.95 -33.23
CA ASP A 745 4.17 0.94 -34.65
C ASP A 745 5.36 1.53 -35.44
N THR A 746 5.64 0.97 -36.62
CA THR A 746 6.83 1.33 -37.42
C THR A 746 6.48 1.83 -38.82
N GLY A 747 5.21 1.81 -39.19
CA GLY A 747 4.72 2.13 -40.54
C GLY A 747 5.09 1.07 -41.57
N MET A 748 5.46 -0.15 -41.14
CA MET A 748 5.93 -1.20 -42.03
C MET A 748 4.78 -2.05 -42.58
N THR A 749 4.80 -2.26 -43.89
CA THR A 749 3.87 -3.19 -44.58
C THR A 749 4.64 -4.27 -45.32
N THR A 750 4.12 -5.50 -45.30
CA THR A 750 4.63 -6.63 -46.09
C THR A 750 3.59 -7.11 -47.11
N THR A 751 3.91 -8.14 -47.89
CA THR A 751 2.97 -8.75 -48.85
C THR A 751 2.88 -10.25 -48.60
N ASN A 752 1.67 -10.81 -48.49
CA ASN A 752 1.47 -12.24 -48.28
C ASN A 752 1.56 -13.06 -49.59
N SER A 753 1.46 -14.38 -49.47
CA SER A 753 1.52 -15.33 -50.61
C SER A 753 0.39 -15.16 -51.63
N SER A 754 -0.71 -14.48 -51.25
CA SER A 754 -1.83 -14.14 -52.12
C SER A 754 -1.68 -12.77 -52.79
N GLY A 755 -0.57 -12.07 -52.58
CA GLY A 755 -0.30 -10.74 -53.14
C GLY A 755 -0.96 -9.58 -52.37
N ASN A 756 -1.55 -9.84 -51.20
CA ASN A 756 -2.22 -8.80 -50.41
C ASN A 756 -1.20 -8.08 -49.52
N THR A 757 -1.35 -6.75 -49.37
CA THR A 757 -0.66 -5.97 -48.34
C THR A 757 -1.04 -6.47 -46.95
N VAL A 758 -0.04 -6.62 -46.08
CA VAL A 758 -0.18 -7.00 -44.68
C VAL A 758 0.41 -5.89 -43.84
N TYR A 759 -0.42 -5.27 -43.01
CA TYR A 759 -0.03 -4.20 -42.10
C TYR A 759 0.38 -4.77 -40.73
N SER A 760 1.14 -4.01 -39.95
CA SER A 760 1.58 -4.39 -38.60
C SER A 760 1.61 -3.21 -37.62
N ASP A 761 0.72 -2.23 -37.82
CA ASP A 761 0.79 -0.92 -37.14
C ASP A 761 -0.50 -0.61 -36.36
N ALA A 762 -1.06 -1.58 -35.62
CA ALA A 762 -2.29 -1.40 -34.85
C ALA A 762 -2.08 -1.58 -33.34
N SER A 763 -0.94 -1.12 -32.81
CA SER A 763 -0.71 -1.11 -31.37
C SER A 763 -1.89 -0.49 -30.62
N ILE A 764 -2.16 -0.99 -29.42
CA ILE A 764 -3.21 -0.44 -28.55
C ILE A 764 -2.85 0.92 -27.91
N GLY A 765 -1.61 1.38 -28.07
CA GLY A 765 -1.12 2.69 -27.62
C GLY A 765 -0.82 2.82 -26.13
N GLU A 766 -1.54 2.09 -25.26
CA GLU A 766 -1.31 2.04 -23.82
C GLU A 766 -1.37 0.62 -23.28
N TYR A 767 -0.94 0.42 -22.03
CA TYR A 767 -1.12 -0.86 -21.35
C TYR A 767 -2.60 -1.07 -21.03
N GLY A 768 -3.20 -2.07 -21.69
CA GLY A 768 -4.55 -2.53 -21.38
C GLY A 768 -4.57 -3.44 -20.15
N LEU A 769 -5.72 -3.50 -19.48
CA LEU A 769 -5.97 -4.34 -18.31
C LEU A 769 -7.30 -5.07 -18.48
N ASP A 770 -7.25 -6.40 -18.50
CA ASP A 770 -8.44 -7.22 -18.37
C ASP A 770 -8.91 -7.24 -16.91
N THR A 771 -9.97 -6.50 -16.62
CA THR A 771 -10.53 -6.38 -15.27
C THR A 771 -11.14 -7.68 -14.75
N ASN A 772 -11.24 -8.75 -15.56
CA ASN A 772 -11.73 -10.05 -15.11
C ASN A 772 -10.67 -10.88 -14.37
N ASP A 773 -9.38 -10.73 -14.70
CA ASP A 773 -8.32 -11.59 -14.17
C ASP A 773 -6.97 -10.89 -13.93
N GLY A 774 -6.86 -9.60 -14.24
CA GLY A 774 -5.65 -8.81 -14.08
C GLY A 774 -4.62 -8.99 -15.19
N THR A 775 -4.99 -9.62 -16.32
CA THR A 775 -4.10 -9.77 -17.47
C THR A 775 -3.76 -8.40 -18.06
N ILE A 776 -2.47 -8.08 -18.13
CA ILE A 776 -1.96 -6.87 -18.77
C ILE A 776 -1.73 -7.12 -20.25
N HIS A 777 -2.40 -6.33 -21.09
CA HIS A 777 -2.18 -6.27 -22.53
C HIS A 777 -1.14 -5.19 -22.83
N ARG A 778 -0.01 -5.57 -23.43
CA ARG A 778 1.12 -4.65 -23.65
C ARG A 778 1.01 -4.00 -25.04
N PRO A 779 1.21 -2.68 -25.17
CA PRO A 779 1.17 -2.03 -26.47
C PRO A 779 2.26 -2.53 -27.43
N ALA A 780 3.34 -3.10 -26.91
CA ALA A 780 4.42 -3.70 -27.70
C ALA A 780 4.06 -5.02 -28.40
N ASN A 781 2.95 -5.67 -28.05
CA ASN A 781 2.57 -6.96 -28.65
C ASN A 781 1.06 -7.22 -28.71
N SER A 782 0.23 -6.27 -28.29
CA SER A 782 -1.22 -6.36 -28.32
C SER A 782 -1.74 -5.38 -29.36
N GLU A 783 -2.66 -5.87 -30.16
CA GLU A 783 -3.14 -5.20 -31.37
C GLU A 783 -4.62 -4.86 -31.20
N ASP A 784 -5.07 -3.81 -31.88
CA ASP A 784 -6.46 -3.38 -31.79
C ASP A 784 -7.44 -4.46 -32.26
N LEU A 785 -8.59 -4.54 -31.58
CA LEU A 785 -9.64 -5.51 -31.85
C LEU A 785 -10.19 -5.43 -33.28
N MET A 786 -10.09 -4.27 -33.95
CA MET A 786 -10.51 -4.06 -35.34
C MET A 786 -9.44 -4.52 -36.36
N GLY A 787 -8.31 -5.06 -35.91
CA GLY A 787 -7.28 -5.68 -36.75
C GLY A 787 -7.36 -7.21 -36.79
N TYR A 788 -6.65 -7.82 -37.72
CA TYR A 788 -6.57 -9.29 -37.84
C TYR A 788 -5.37 -9.90 -37.10
N CYS A 789 -4.49 -9.08 -36.55
CA CYS A 789 -3.41 -9.53 -35.70
C CYS A 789 -3.89 -9.86 -34.28
N GLY A 790 -3.00 -10.38 -33.44
CA GLY A 790 -3.29 -10.54 -32.03
C GLY A 790 -2.03 -10.80 -31.20
N PRO A 791 -2.16 -10.85 -29.86
CA PRO A 791 -3.41 -10.81 -29.08
C PRO A 791 -4.24 -9.52 -29.25
N ARG A 792 -5.57 -9.65 -29.39
CA ARG A 792 -6.48 -8.52 -29.62
C ARG A 792 -6.93 -7.88 -28.32
N TRP A 793 -6.92 -6.55 -28.26
CA TRP A 793 -7.49 -5.75 -27.17
C TRP A 793 -8.00 -4.40 -27.70
N VAL A 794 -8.63 -3.58 -26.85
CA VAL A 794 -9.06 -2.23 -27.26
C VAL A 794 -7.87 -1.26 -27.21
N SER A 795 -7.68 -0.49 -28.28
CA SER A 795 -6.76 0.65 -28.29
C SER A 795 -7.39 1.91 -27.70
N ILE A 796 -6.56 2.89 -27.36
CA ILE A 796 -7.04 4.22 -26.97
C ILE A 796 -7.94 4.83 -28.07
N PHE A 797 -7.54 4.68 -29.33
CA PHE A 797 -8.28 5.17 -30.48
C PHE A 797 -9.69 4.56 -30.53
N THR A 798 -9.78 3.23 -30.50
CA THR A 798 -11.05 2.50 -30.57
C THR A 798 -11.93 2.78 -29.35
N HIS A 799 -11.33 2.85 -28.16
CA HIS A 799 -12.05 3.24 -26.93
C HIS A 799 -12.71 4.61 -27.09
N ASN A 800 -11.94 5.63 -27.50
CA ASN A 800 -12.45 6.98 -27.67
C ASN A 800 -13.50 7.09 -28.79
N TYR A 801 -13.32 6.34 -29.87
CA TYR A 801 -14.29 6.30 -30.97
C TYR A 801 -15.66 5.78 -30.52
N MET A 802 -15.69 4.85 -29.56
CA MET A 802 -16.92 4.24 -29.05
C MET A 802 -17.64 5.06 -27.98
N LEU A 803 -17.02 6.13 -27.45
CA LEU A 803 -17.67 7.01 -26.48
C LEU A 803 -18.72 7.90 -27.14
N ASN A 804 -19.82 8.14 -26.44
CA ASN A 804 -20.96 8.98 -26.84
C ASN A 804 -21.60 8.60 -28.19
N ARG A 805 -21.45 7.34 -28.60
CA ARG A 805 -22.07 6.79 -29.83
C ARG A 805 -23.53 6.48 -29.59
N ALA A 806 -24.42 6.95 -30.47
CA ALA A 806 -25.86 6.70 -30.36
C ALA A 806 -26.23 5.21 -30.31
N GLU A 807 -25.40 4.35 -30.90
CA GLU A 807 -25.54 2.90 -30.89
C GLU A 807 -25.43 2.27 -29.49
N PHE A 808 -24.90 3.00 -28.50
CA PHE A 808 -24.78 2.56 -27.10
C PHE A 808 -25.69 3.32 -26.13
N ASP A 809 -26.68 4.07 -26.63
CA ASP A 809 -27.64 4.88 -25.85
C ASP A 809 -26.99 5.70 -24.72
N PRO A 810 -26.09 6.65 -25.04
CA PRO A 810 -25.31 7.36 -24.04
C PRO A 810 -26.20 8.31 -23.23
N VAL A 811 -26.11 8.19 -21.91
CA VAL A 811 -26.82 9.04 -20.94
C VAL A 811 -25.79 9.71 -20.03
N ALA A 812 -25.81 11.05 -20.01
CA ALA A 812 -25.02 11.82 -19.04
C ALA A 812 -25.72 11.85 -17.68
N LEU A 813 -25.00 11.45 -16.63
CA LEU A 813 -25.43 11.45 -15.24
C LEU A 813 -25.07 12.80 -14.60
N ALA A 814 -25.98 13.35 -13.80
CA ALA A 814 -25.70 14.59 -13.08
C ALA A 814 -24.78 14.32 -11.88
N THR A 815 -23.52 14.78 -11.94
CA THR A 815 -22.51 14.53 -10.89
C THR A 815 -22.30 15.69 -9.91
N GLY A 816 -23.05 16.80 -10.08
CA GLY A 816 -23.02 17.95 -9.17
C GLY A 816 -21.75 18.81 -9.28
N VAL A 817 -20.88 18.55 -10.25
CA VAL A 817 -19.78 19.44 -10.67
C VAL A 817 -20.28 20.24 -11.86
N SER A 818 -20.80 21.44 -11.59
CA SER A 818 -21.12 22.38 -12.67
C SER A 818 -19.83 23.02 -13.18
N GLY A 819 -19.52 22.85 -14.48
CA GLY A 819 -18.65 23.81 -15.19
C GLY A 819 -17.48 23.28 -16.01
N GLY A 820 -17.55 22.11 -16.63
CA GLY A 820 -16.60 21.71 -17.68
C GLY A 820 -17.37 21.40 -18.96
N ASN A 821 -17.44 22.36 -19.88
CA ASN A 821 -17.98 22.26 -21.24
C ASN A 821 -18.63 20.91 -21.60
N ALA A 822 -19.93 20.81 -21.35
CA ALA A 822 -20.82 20.21 -22.34
C ALA A 822 -20.73 21.09 -23.61
N THR A 823 -19.59 21.03 -24.33
CA THR A 823 -19.59 21.31 -25.77
C THR A 823 -20.52 20.26 -26.34
N GLY A 824 -21.72 20.72 -26.63
CA GLY A 824 -22.91 19.90 -26.73
C GLY A 824 -22.67 18.47 -27.20
N ALA A 825 -23.27 17.53 -26.47
CA ALA A 825 -24.39 16.85 -27.14
C ALA A 825 -25.17 18.00 -27.75
N GLY A 826 -24.92 18.27 -29.05
CA GLY A 826 -25.72 19.25 -29.74
C GLY A 826 -27.14 18.95 -29.34
N ASP A 827 -27.98 19.97 -29.31
CA ASP A 827 -29.27 19.70 -29.89
C ASP A 827 -28.96 19.08 -31.26
N MET A 828 -28.83 17.75 -31.29
CA MET A 828 -29.15 16.94 -32.43
C MET A 828 -30.58 17.37 -32.58
N GLU A 829 -30.78 18.39 -33.43
CA GLU A 829 -32.03 18.69 -34.09
C GLU A 829 -32.70 17.34 -34.16
N VAL A 830 -33.80 17.14 -33.41
CA VAL A 830 -34.56 15.89 -33.48
C VAL A 830 -34.79 15.72 -34.96
N ASP A 831 -33.95 14.89 -35.57
CA ASP A 831 -33.77 14.98 -36.99
C ASP A 831 -35.15 14.60 -37.50
N ARG A 832 -35.71 15.39 -38.40
CA ARG A 832 -37.00 15.01 -39.00
C ARG A 832 -36.91 13.62 -39.65
N GLN A 833 -35.71 13.04 -39.72
CA GLN A 833 -35.36 11.68 -40.08
C GLN A 833 -35.62 10.60 -39.00
N ASP A 834 -35.73 10.84 -37.69
CA ASP A 834 -35.92 9.71 -36.73
C ASP A 834 -37.39 9.26 -36.55
N GLN A 835 -38.27 9.67 -37.47
CA GLN A 835 -39.68 9.29 -37.48
C GLN A 835 -39.92 8.01 -38.26
N ILE A 836 -40.73 7.10 -37.71
CA ILE A 836 -41.25 5.95 -38.45
C ILE A 836 -42.11 6.47 -39.62
N ARG A 837 -41.74 6.10 -40.85
CA ARG A 837 -42.48 6.38 -42.09
C ARG A 837 -42.50 5.13 -42.96
N SER A 838 -43.43 5.08 -43.91
CA SER A 838 -43.44 3.97 -44.88
C SER A 838 -42.31 4.15 -45.89
N PHE A 839 -41.49 3.11 -46.03
CA PHE A 839 -40.42 3.04 -47.02
C PHE A 839 -40.60 1.84 -47.92
N VAL A 840 -40.21 2.00 -49.19
CA VAL A 840 -39.89 0.91 -50.11
C VAL A 840 -38.43 0.56 -49.92
N THR A 841 -38.15 -0.59 -49.30
CA THR A 841 -36.80 -1.09 -49.06
C THR A 841 -36.47 -2.18 -50.07
N ILE A 842 -35.28 -2.10 -50.65
CA ILE A 842 -34.74 -3.09 -51.59
C ILE A 842 -33.41 -3.62 -51.09
N VAL A 843 -33.21 -4.93 -51.17
CA VAL A 843 -31.94 -5.61 -50.91
C VAL A 843 -31.63 -6.51 -52.09
N GLY A 844 -30.41 -6.47 -52.59
CA GLY A 844 -30.02 -7.23 -53.78
C GLY A 844 -28.52 -7.33 -53.97
N ALA A 845 -28.11 -7.88 -55.11
CA ALA A 845 -26.73 -8.00 -55.53
C ALA A 845 -26.57 -7.53 -56.98
N LEU A 846 -25.45 -6.89 -57.27
CA LEU A 846 -25.02 -6.50 -58.61
C LEU A 846 -23.84 -7.38 -59.02
N ASP A 847 -23.92 -7.99 -60.20
CA ASP A 847 -22.82 -8.81 -60.72
C ASP A 847 -21.78 -7.98 -61.50
N LYS A 848 -20.70 -8.64 -61.94
CA LYS A 848 -19.61 -8.03 -62.72
C LYS A 848 -20.05 -7.44 -64.05
N ASP A 849 -21.21 -7.85 -64.58
CA ASP A 849 -21.76 -7.42 -65.85
C ASP A 849 -22.84 -6.32 -65.68
N MET A 850 -22.93 -5.71 -64.49
CA MET A 850 -23.91 -4.68 -64.13
C MET A 850 -25.37 -5.17 -64.15
N GLN A 851 -25.62 -6.48 -64.00
CA GLN A 851 -26.99 -6.99 -63.84
C GLN A 851 -27.40 -6.99 -62.37
N ALA A 852 -28.49 -6.29 -62.06
CA ALA A 852 -29.03 -6.23 -60.72
C ALA A 852 -30.00 -7.39 -60.45
N SER A 853 -29.70 -8.16 -59.41
CA SER A 853 -30.57 -9.20 -58.86
C SER A 853 -31.17 -8.72 -57.54
N VAL A 854 -32.50 -8.69 -57.45
CA VAL A 854 -33.21 -8.18 -56.26
C VAL A 854 -33.69 -9.37 -55.42
N ALA A 855 -33.10 -9.50 -54.24
CA ALA A 855 -33.42 -10.56 -53.29
C ALA A 855 -34.68 -10.24 -52.48
N SER A 856 -34.84 -8.97 -52.06
CA SER A 856 -35.98 -8.50 -51.27
C SER A 856 -36.45 -7.14 -51.78
N LEU A 857 -37.77 -6.97 -51.91
CA LEU A 857 -38.42 -5.68 -52.16
C LEU A 857 -39.70 -5.64 -51.34
N VAL A 858 -39.73 -4.76 -50.34
CA VAL A 858 -40.80 -4.66 -49.36
C VAL A 858 -41.23 -3.23 -49.13
N ARG A 859 -42.50 -3.04 -48.75
CA ARG A 859 -43.02 -1.76 -48.24
C ARG A 859 -43.32 -1.90 -46.76
N VAL A 860 -42.61 -1.17 -45.92
CA VAL A 860 -42.68 -1.34 -44.45
C VAL A 860 -42.55 0.00 -43.73
N PRO A 861 -43.32 0.23 -42.65
CA PRO A 861 -43.08 1.34 -41.74
C PRO A 861 -41.78 1.11 -40.98
N THR A 862 -40.79 1.97 -41.18
CA THR A 862 -39.50 1.89 -40.52
C THR A 862 -38.87 3.28 -40.40
N ARG A 863 -37.79 3.42 -39.62
CA ARG A 863 -36.94 4.61 -39.64
C ARG A 863 -36.07 4.60 -40.90
N PRO A 864 -35.66 5.77 -41.42
CA PRO A 864 -34.66 5.85 -42.48
C PRO A 864 -33.44 5.02 -42.11
N LEU A 865 -32.96 4.24 -43.06
CA LEU A 865 -31.70 3.53 -42.90
C LEU A 865 -30.57 4.55 -42.74
N ARG A 866 -29.91 4.53 -41.58
CA ARG A 866 -28.57 5.12 -41.43
C ARG A 866 -27.60 4.21 -42.18
N MET A 867 -27.32 4.57 -43.43
CA MET A 867 -26.51 3.76 -44.34
C MET A 867 -25.03 4.06 -44.11
N SER A 868 -24.25 3.02 -43.82
CA SER A 868 -22.80 3.07 -43.59
C SER A 868 -21.97 2.57 -44.78
N GLY A 869 -22.62 2.14 -45.86
CA GLY A 869 -21.93 1.69 -47.08
C GLY A 869 -21.74 2.80 -48.10
N ALA A 870 -20.92 2.54 -49.12
CA ALA A 870 -20.59 3.50 -50.16
C ALA A 870 -21.81 3.86 -51.01
N ARG A 871 -22.02 5.17 -51.21
CA ARG A 871 -23.02 5.63 -52.17
C ARG A 871 -22.59 5.23 -53.58
N THR A 872 -23.48 4.56 -54.31
CA THR A 872 -23.25 4.19 -55.71
C THR A 872 -23.79 5.25 -56.67
N ASP A 873 -23.47 5.12 -57.96
CA ASP A 873 -24.09 5.90 -59.03
C ASP A 873 -25.50 5.42 -59.39
N LEU A 874 -25.98 4.34 -58.74
CA LEU A 874 -27.30 3.79 -58.98
C LEU A 874 -28.37 4.53 -58.15
N VAL A 875 -29.54 4.69 -58.76
CA VAL A 875 -30.72 5.26 -58.11
C VAL A 875 -31.90 4.31 -58.24
N ILE A 876 -32.63 4.13 -57.15
CA ILE A 876 -33.95 3.50 -57.18
C ILE A 876 -35.00 4.59 -57.46
N GLN A 877 -35.94 4.29 -58.36
CA GLN A 877 -37.01 5.19 -58.75
C GLN A 877 -38.36 4.48 -58.68
N LEU A 878 -39.37 5.19 -58.16
CA LEU A 878 -40.78 4.83 -58.24
C LEU A 878 -41.44 5.68 -59.33
N LEU A 879 -42.10 5.02 -60.28
CA LEU A 879 -42.80 5.68 -61.38
C LEU A 879 -44.30 5.83 -61.08
N GLY A 880 -44.84 6.99 -61.41
CA GLY A 880 -46.27 7.31 -61.37
C GLY A 880 -47.04 6.79 -62.59
N ASP A 881 -48.29 7.21 -62.72
CA ASP A 881 -49.19 6.77 -63.79
C ASP A 881 -48.83 7.34 -65.18
N ASN A 882 -48.00 8.38 -65.24
CA ASN A 882 -47.53 9.03 -66.48
C ASN A 882 -46.03 8.79 -66.75
N ASP A 883 -45.46 7.72 -66.19
CA ASP A 883 -44.02 7.40 -66.22
C ASP A 883 -43.11 8.49 -65.60
N GLU A 884 -43.67 9.38 -64.78
CA GLU A 884 -42.93 10.38 -64.01
C GLU A 884 -42.31 9.77 -62.74
N VAL A 885 -41.11 10.21 -62.37
CA VAL A 885 -40.47 9.76 -61.11
C VAL A 885 -41.14 10.49 -59.94
N ILE A 886 -41.92 9.76 -59.15
CA ILE A 886 -42.66 10.31 -57.99
C ILE A 886 -41.90 10.15 -56.66
N SER A 887 -40.93 9.24 -56.61
CA SER A 887 -40.00 9.07 -55.49
C SER A 887 -38.70 8.48 -56.00
N SER A 888 -37.58 8.83 -55.38
CA SER A 888 -36.27 8.28 -55.73
C SER A 888 -35.32 8.31 -54.54
N ALA A 889 -34.40 7.37 -54.49
CA ALA A 889 -33.33 7.34 -53.50
C ALA A 889 -32.02 6.81 -54.10
N PRO A 890 -30.86 7.22 -53.55
CA PRO A 890 -29.60 6.59 -53.91
C PRO A 890 -29.55 5.13 -53.44
N VAL A 891 -28.83 4.29 -54.18
CA VAL A 891 -28.50 2.91 -53.81
C VAL A 891 -27.11 2.89 -53.18
N PHE A 892 -26.96 2.13 -52.10
CA PHE A 892 -25.71 2.03 -51.34
C PHE A 892 -25.18 0.62 -51.41
N THR A 893 -23.86 0.46 -51.47
CA THR A 893 -23.23 -0.84 -51.27
C THR A 893 -23.54 -1.31 -49.85
N MET A 894 -23.55 -2.63 -49.67
CA MET A 894 -23.43 -3.21 -48.35
C MET A 894 -21.96 -3.45 -48.00
N ASP A 895 -21.02 -3.46 -48.93
CA ASP A 895 -19.60 -3.65 -48.57
C ASP A 895 -19.04 -2.42 -47.83
N THR A 896 -18.36 -2.66 -46.71
CA THR A 896 -17.92 -1.66 -45.71
C THR A 896 -16.62 -0.93 -46.06
N HIS A 897 -16.15 -1.01 -47.32
CA HIS A 897 -14.87 -0.44 -47.74
C HIS A 897 -14.87 1.09 -47.98
N ASP A 898 -15.78 1.84 -47.35
CA ASP A 898 -15.63 3.28 -47.29
C ASP A 898 -14.56 3.65 -46.27
N ALA A 899 -13.34 3.76 -46.78
CA ALA A 899 -12.10 4.06 -46.07
C ALA A 899 -12.05 5.40 -45.30
N ASN A 900 -13.14 6.18 -45.30
CA ASN A 900 -13.17 7.46 -44.59
C ASN A 900 -14.41 7.52 -43.70
N GLY A 901 -14.20 7.27 -42.41
CA GLY A 901 -15.16 7.62 -41.38
C GLY A 901 -15.35 9.14 -41.32
N ASP A 902 -16.24 9.68 -42.16
CA ASP A 902 -16.71 11.06 -42.05
C ASP A 902 -17.72 11.17 -40.90
N GLY A 903 -17.25 10.91 -39.68
CA GLY A 903 -17.86 11.35 -38.44
C GLY A 903 -17.34 12.75 -38.11
N CYS A 904 -18.04 13.78 -38.58
CA CYS A 904 -17.94 15.20 -38.22
C CYS A 904 -16.58 15.91 -38.40
N GLY A 905 -16.50 16.83 -39.38
CA GLY A 905 -15.69 18.06 -39.26
C GLY A 905 -14.70 18.36 -40.39
N CYS A 906 -15.17 19.09 -41.42
CA CYS A 906 -14.39 20.02 -42.27
C CYS A 906 -13.00 19.57 -42.77
N GLY A 907 -12.95 18.89 -43.92
CA GLY A 907 -11.75 18.76 -44.74
C GLY A 907 -12.10 18.40 -46.17
N GLY A 908 -12.03 19.36 -47.09
CA GLY A 908 -12.33 19.12 -48.51
C GLY A 908 -11.24 18.27 -49.18
N GLY A 909 -11.65 17.26 -49.95
CA GLY A 909 -10.75 16.53 -50.83
C GLY A 909 -11.42 15.46 -51.68
N GLY A 910 -11.46 15.69 -53.01
CA GLY A 910 -11.53 14.66 -54.06
C GLY A 910 -12.90 14.04 -54.37
N LYS A 911 -13.37 14.15 -55.62
CA LYS A 911 -14.40 13.25 -56.16
C LYS A 911 -13.83 11.82 -56.13
N LYS A 912 -14.50 10.91 -55.41
CA LYS A 912 -14.14 9.49 -55.35
C LYS A 912 -14.73 8.73 -56.54
N ASP A 913 -14.03 7.67 -56.97
CA ASP A 913 -14.53 6.72 -57.97
C ASP A 913 -15.67 5.88 -57.37
N PRO A 914 -16.74 5.58 -58.14
CA PRO A 914 -17.86 4.76 -57.68
C PRO A 914 -17.44 3.31 -57.42
N ALA A 915 -18.11 2.64 -56.48
CA ALA A 915 -17.86 1.23 -56.17
C ALA A 915 -17.98 0.34 -57.41
N GLU A 916 -16.98 -0.50 -57.66
CA GLU A 916 -16.96 -1.43 -58.81
C GLU A 916 -17.68 -2.76 -58.48
N PRO A 917 -18.52 -3.29 -59.38
CA PRO A 917 -19.16 -4.60 -59.19
C PRO A 917 -18.15 -5.77 -59.18
N PRO A 918 -18.45 -6.89 -58.49
CA PRO A 918 -19.73 -7.24 -57.90
C PRO A 918 -19.83 -6.78 -56.44
N TYR A 919 -21.02 -6.34 -56.02
CA TYR A 919 -21.30 -5.96 -54.63
C TYR A 919 -22.76 -6.23 -54.28
N ASN A 920 -23.03 -6.42 -53.00
CA ASN A 920 -24.40 -6.41 -52.49
C ASN A 920 -24.87 -4.97 -52.26
N PHE A 921 -26.16 -4.69 -52.40
CA PHE A 921 -26.71 -3.35 -52.26
C PHE A 921 -27.98 -3.29 -51.43
N ILE A 922 -28.21 -2.12 -50.83
CA ILE A 922 -29.44 -1.76 -50.13
C ILE A 922 -29.89 -0.37 -50.57
N ALA A 923 -31.20 -0.15 -50.64
CA ALA A 923 -31.75 1.19 -50.78
C ALA A 923 -33.11 1.29 -50.07
N ALA A 924 -33.42 2.49 -49.59
CA ALA A 924 -34.74 2.83 -49.05
C ALA A 924 -35.24 4.13 -49.65
N MET A 925 -36.43 4.05 -50.24
CA MET A 925 -37.12 5.13 -50.93
C MET A 925 -38.43 5.42 -50.22
N GLY A 926 -38.83 6.69 -50.11
CA GLY A 926 -40.11 7.04 -49.50
C GLY A 926 -41.28 6.39 -50.23
N ASP A 927 -42.16 5.73 -49.48
CA ASP A 927 -43.38 5.10 -50.00
C ASP A 927 -44.50 6.14 -50.09
N VAL A 928 -44.49 6.93 -51.17
CA VAL A 928 -45.41 8.07 -51.38
C VAL A 928 -46.69 7.69 -52.13
N ASP A 929 -46.65 6.62 -52.94
CA ASP A 929 -47.76 6.00 -53.65
C ASP A 929 -47.38 4.56 -54.05
N LEU A 930 -48.33 3.74 -54.48
CA LEU A 930 -48.08 2.41 -55.01
C LEU A 930 -47.31 2.45 -56.35
N GLY A 931 -47.56 3.46 -57.18
CA GLY A 931 -46.91 3.64 -58.50
C GLY A 931 -47.20 2.51 -59.51
N THR A 932 -46.69 2.66 -60.72
CA THR A 932 -46.85 1.70 -61.83
C THR A 932 -45.66 0.75 -61.97
N ALA A 933 -44.46 1.21 -61.67
CA ALA A 933 -43.23 0.43 -61.68
C ALA A 933 -42.18 0.96 -60.70
N ILE A 934 -41.29 0.08 -60.26
CA ILE A 934 -40.06 0.41 -59.52
C ILE A 934 -38.88 -0.03 -60.38
N ARG A 935 -37.88 0.82 -60.54
CA ARG A 935 -36.67 0.52 -61.32
C ARG A 935 -35.39 0.96 -60.63
N ILE A 936 -34.29 0.28 -60.95
CA ILE A 936 -32.92 0.67 -60.60
C ILE A 936 -32.27 1.18 -61.88
N CYS A 937 -31.72 2.40 -61.83
CA CYS A 937 -31.12 3.07 -62.98
C CYS A 937 -29.69 3.51 -62.68
N GLN A 938 -28.86 3.52 -63.72
CA GLN A 938 -27.58 4.24 -63.78
C GLN A 938 -27.70 5.33 -64.85
N GLY A 939 -27.75 6.60 -64.44
CA GLY A 939 -28.15 7.67 -65.36
C GLY A 939 -29.50 7.38 -66.02
N ASP A 940 -29.54 7.36 -67.35
CA ASP A 940 -30.74 7.06 -68.14
C ASP A 940 -30.96 5.55 -68.41
N THR A 941 -30.01 4.69 -68.02
CA THR A 941 -30.07 3.25 -68.29
C THR A 941 -30.78 2.51 -67.17
N THR A 942 -31.84 1.78 -67.48
CA THR A 942 -32.52 0.88 -66.53
C THR A 942 -31.81 -0.46 -66.46
N LEU A 943 -31.30 -0.80 -65.27
CA LEU A 943 -30.62 -2.08 -65.01
C LEU A 943 -31.60 -3.16 -64.54
N TRP A 944 -32.66 -2.75 -63.86
CA TRP A 944 -33.69 -3.64 -63.33
C TRP A 944 -35.02 -2.91 -63.21
N GLU A 945 -36.13 -3.59 -63.51
CA GLU A 945 -37.48 -3.05 -63.39
C GLU A 945 -38.44 -4.12 -62.86
N ARG A 946 -39.37 -3.70 -61.99
CA ARG A 946 -40.53 -4.48 -61.59
C ARG A 946 -41.80 -3.66 -61.70
N LYS A 947 -42.75 -4.17 -62.47
CA LYS A 947 -44.07 -3.55 -62.66
C LYS A 947 -45.06 -3.98 -61.58
N ARG A 948 -46.02 -3.12 -61.29
CA ARG A 948 -47.12 -3.37 -60.36
C ARG A 948 -47.89 -4.65 -60.76
N PRO A 949 -48.15 -5.58 -59.82
CA PRO A 949 -48.97 -6.76 -60.08
C PRO A 949 -50.42 -6.39 -60.43
N ALA A 950 -51.02 -7.10 -61.39
CA ALA A 950 -52.43 -6.89 -61.78
C ALA A 950 -53.43 -7.19 -60.64
N ARG A 951 -53.04 -8.04 -59.69
CA ARG A 951 -53.77 -8.31 -58.45
C ARG A 951 -52.77 -8.23 -57.30
N PRO A 952 -52.71 -7.12 -56.56
CA PRO A 952 -51.90 -7.02 -55.35
C PRO A 952 -52.33 -8.04 -54.31
N ILE A 953 -51.39 -8.49 -53.50
CA ILE A 953 -51.69 -9.37 -52.36
C ILE A 953 -52.63 -8.70 -51.35
N GLN A 954 -53.49 -9.51 -50.73
CA GLN A 954 -54.36 -9.11 -49.63
C GLN A 954 -54.28 -10.14 -48.50
N LEU A 955 -54.34 -9.66 -47.24
CA LEU A 955 -54.52 -10.50 -46.06
C LEU A 955 -55.99 -10.45 -45.62
N ALA A 956 -56.68 -11.59 -45.74
CA ALA A 956 -58.09 -11.71 -45.37
C ALA A 956 -58.29 -11.85 -43.86
N SER A 957 -57.34 -12.50 -43.18
CA SER A 957 -57.34 -12.65 -41.72
C SER A 957 -55.93 -12.98 -41.22
N ALA A 958 -55.68 -12.61 -39.96
CA ALA A 958 -54.53 -13.04 -39.17
C ALA A 958 -55.02 -13.42 -37.76
N GLU A 959 -54.59 -14.59 -37.29
CA GLU A 959 -54.97 -15.14 -35.98
C GLU A 959 -53.73 -15.63 -35.25
N ALA A 960 -53.65 -15.33 -33.95
CA ALA A 960 -52.62 -15.85 -33.08
C ALA A 960 -53.24 -16.57 -31.89
N SER A 961 -52.66 -17.69 -31.50
CA SER A 961 -53.11 -18.51 -30.37
C SER A 961 -51.93 -19.27 -29.76
N ILE A 962 -52.05 -19.65 -28.48
CA ILE A 962 -51.06 -20.52 -27.84
C ILE A 962 -51.36 -21.97 -28.25
N GLY A 963 -50.45 -22.56 -29.03
CA GLY A 963 -50.47 -23.96 -29.44
C GLY A 963 -49.78 -24.87 -28.43
N LYS A 964 -49.54 -26.14 -28.81
CA LYS A 964 -48.83 -27.12 -27.96
C LYS A 964 -47.33 -26.87 -27.86
N SER A 965 -46.76 -26.25 -28.87
CA SER A 965 -45.32 -26.06 -29.11
C SER A 965 -44.87 -24.60 -29.08
N GLY A 966 -45.80 -23.64 -28.94
CA GLY A 966 -45.46 -22.21 -28.90
C GLY A 966 -46.62 -21.29 -29.28
N LEU A 967 -46.31 -20.03 -29.60
CA LEU A 967 -47.23 -19.06 -30.17
C LEU A 967 -47.45 -19.41 -31.66
N LYS A 968 -48.62 -19.96 -31.98
CA LYS A 968 -49.00 -20.25 -33.36
C LYS A 968 -49.66 -19.01 -33.98
N VAL A 969 -49.08 -18.52 -35.07
CA VAL A 969 -49.63 -17.43 -35.88
C VAL A 969 -50.05 -18.00 -37.23
N SER A 970 -51.26 -17.70 -37.67
CA SER A 970 -51.79 -18.17 -38.96
C SER A 970 -52.50 -17.04 -39.70
N TRP A 971 -52.48 -17.09 -41.02
CA TRP A 971 -53.04 -16.07 -41.87
C TRP A 971 -53.63 -16.65 -43.15
N LYS A 972 -54.47 -15.86 -43.81
CA LYS A 972 -55.02 -16.21 -45.12
C LYS A 972 -54.71 -15.12 -46.14
N THR A 973 -53.95 -15.48 -47.17
CA THR A 973 -53.63 -14.60 -48.30
C THR A 973 -54.61 -14.82 -49.46
N ASN A 974 -54.99 -13.73 -50.12
CA ASN A 974 -55.72 -13.71 -51.38
C ASN A 974 -54.92 -12.88 -52.40
N GLY A 975 -55.19 -13.06 -53.69
CA GLY A 975 -54.63 -12.19 -54.74
C GLY A 975 -53.19 -12.52 -55.18
N ALA A 976 -52.47 -13.40 -54.47
CA ALA A 976 -51.14 -13.85 -54.88
C ALA A 976 -51.16 -14.47 -56.29
N LYS A 977 -50.15 -14.12 -57.11
CA LYS A 977 -49.97 -14.66 -58.46
C LYS A 977 -49.89 -16.19 -58.38
N ARG A 978 -50.59 -16.90 -59.29
CA ARG A 978 -50.59 -18.37 -59.33
C ARG A 978 -49.15 -18.89 -59.47
N GLY A 979 -48.68 -19.67 -58.49
CA GLY A 979 -47.32 -20.20 -58.43
C GLY A 979 -46.29 -19.32 -57.71
N TYR A 980 -46.69 -18.17 -57.17
CA TYR A 980 -45.84 -17.32 -56.32
C TYR A 980 -46.25 -17.48 -54.86
N ALA A 981 -45.31 -17.90 -54.01
CA ALA A 981 -45.49 -17.89 -52.56
C ALA A 981 -45.11 -16.51 -52.01
N PRO A 982 -46.02 -15.81 -51.31
CA PRO A 982 -45.67 -14.53 -50.69
C PRO A 982 -44.63 -14.73 -49.59
N ASP A 983 -43.72 -13.77 -49.48
CA ASP A 983 -42.80 -13.66 -48.36
C ASP A 983 -43.55 -13.01 -47.19
N VAL A 984 -43.61 -13.68 -46.03
CA VAL A 984 -44.38 -13.22 -44.88
C VAL A 984 -43.45 -12.86 -43.73
N TRP A 985 -43.59 -11.63 -43.25
CA TRP A 985 -42.88 -11.11 -42.09
C TRP A 985 -43.85 -10.92 -40.92
N LEU A 986 -43.32 -11.02 -39.70
CA LEU A 986 -44.08 -10.88 -38.47
C LEU A 986 -43.42 -9.83 -37.58
N GLN A 987 -44.27 -8.98 -36.99
CA GLN A 987 -43.89 -8.02 -35.95
C GLN A 987 -44.75 -8.25 -34.71
N TRP A 988 -44.25 -7.82 -33.54
CA TRP A 988 -45.01 -7.83 -32.30
C TRP A 988 -45.09 -6.43 -31.67
N SER A 989 -46.17 -6.19 -30.91
CA SER A 989 -46.38 -4.94 -30.19
C SER A 989 -47.07 -5.19 -28.84
N ALA A 990 -46.59 -4.55 -27.78
CA ALA A 990 -47.20 -4.60 -26.45
C ALA A 990 -48.36 -3.59 -26.30
N ASP A 991 -48.23 -2.43 -26.93
CA ASP A 991 -49.16 -1.29 -26.83
C ASP A 991 -50.08 -1.14 -28.07
N GLY A 992 -49.69 -1.71 -29.21
CA GLY A 992 -50.33 -1.56 -30.51
C GLY A 992 -49.80 -0.37 -31.32
N GLU A 993 -48.86 0.41 -30.77
CA GLU A 993 -48.28 1.61 -31.39
C GLU A 993 -46.85 1.35 -31.83
N ARG A 994 -46.03 0.75 -30.96
CA ARG A 994 -44.62 0.42 -31.23
C ARG A 994 -44.51 -1.03 -31.69
N TRP A 995 -43.97 -1.24 -32.89
CA TRP A 995 -43.83 -2.55 -33.51
C TRP A 995 -42.35 -2.95 -33.55
N ASN A 996 -42.07 -4.18 -33.13
CA ASN A 996 -40.74 -4.78 -33.08
C ASN A 996 -40.70 -6.02 -33.97
N GLY A 997 -39.52 -6.39 -34.47
CA GLY A 997 -39.32 -7.54 -35.34
C GLY A 997 -39.56 -8.85 -34.61
N LEU A 998 -40.08 -9.85 -35.31
CA LEU A 998 -40.26 -11.21 -34.78
C LEU A 998 -39.68 -12.30 -35.68
N THR A 999 -39.98 -12.26 -36.97
CA THR A 999 -39.35 -13.13 -37.98
C THR A 999 -39.60 -12.62 -39.40
N VAL A 1000 -38.74 -12.97 -40.34
CA VAL A 1000 -38.85 -12.66 -41.78
C VAL A 1000 -38.74 -13.93 -42.63
N GLY A 1001 -39.09 -13.87 -43.91
CA GLY A 1001 -38.85 -15.00 -44.83
C GLY A 1001 -39.82 -16.17 -44.70
N VAL A 1002 -40.95 -16.02 -43.97
CA VAL A 1002 -41.84 -17.14 -43.69
C VAL A 1002 -42.66 -17.50 -44.93
N THR A 1003 -42.66 -18.79 -45.28
CA THR A 1003 -43.45 -19.33 -46.40
C THR A 1003 -44.66 -20.12 -45.89
N GLY A 1004 -45.75 -20.11 -46.65
CA GLY A 1004 -46.99 -20.81 -46.28
C GLY A 1004 -48.03 -19.91 -45.62
N ASN A 1005 -48.83 -20.48 -44.72
CA ASN A 1005 -49.99 -19.83 -44.10
C ASN A 1005 -50.00 -19.85 -42.56
N SER A 1006 -48.95 -20.38 -41.94
CA SER A 1006 -48.78 -20.34 -40.49
C SER A 1006 -47.34 -20.59 -40.08
N VAL A 1007 -46.96 -20.10 -38.89
CA VAL A 1007 -45.70 -20.38 -38.23
C VAL A 1007 -45.91 -20.56 -36.74
N GLU A 1008 -45.00 -21.31 -36.11
CA GLU A 1008 -44.92 -21.41 -34.65
C GLU A 1008 -43.66 -20.69 -34.16
N ILE A 1009 -43.85 -19.80 -33.21
CA ILE A 1009 -42.79 -18.97 -32.62
C ILE A 1009 -42.65 -19.35 -31.15
N ASP A 1010 -41.42 -19.43 -30.66
CA ASP A 1010 -41.19 -19.58 -29.23
C ASP A 1010 -41.65 -18.31 -28.51
N PRO A 1011 -42.66 -18.37 -27.61
CA PRO A 1011 -43.12 -17.19 -26.89
C PRO A 1011 -42.07 -16.63 -25.93
N ALA A 1012 -40.98 -17.33 -25.61
CA ALA A 1012 -39.92 -16.86 -24.71
C ALA A 1012 -39.09 -15.70 -25.30
N ILE A 1013 -38.96 -15.61 -26.63
CA ILE A 1013 -38.18 -14.55 -27.29
C ILE A 1013 -38.84 -13.17 -27.23
N ILE A 1014 -40.14 -13.11 -26.89
CA ILE A 1014 -40.92 -11.88 -26.85
C ILE A 1014 -40.87 -11.30 -25.43
N PRO A 1015 -40.38 -10.06 -25.21
CA PRO A 1015 -40.21 -9.49 -23.87
C PRO A 1015 -41.50 -8.93 -23.24
N ALA A 1016 -42.69 -9.19 -23.78
CA ALA A 1016 -43.98 -8.74 -23.24
C ALA A 1016 -44.97 -9.88 -22.94
N ASP A 1017 -45.74 -9.76 -21.86
CA ASP A 1017 -46.71 -10.79 -21.41
C ASP A 1017 -47.99 -10.87 -22.25
N LYS A 1018 -48.32 -9.77 -22.94
CA LYS A 1018 -49.50 -9.66 -23.78
C LYS A 1018 -49.12 -8.87 -25.03
N VAL A 1019 -49.33 -9.47 -26.20
CA VAL A 1019 -48.87 -8.90 -27.46
C VAL A 1019 -49.93 -8.99 -28.55
N ARG A 1020 -49.89 -8.02 -29.47
CA ARG A 1020 -50.49 -8.13 -30.80
C ARG A 1020 -49.42 -8.56 -31.78
N ILE A 1021 -49.78 -9.39 -32.74
CA ILE A 1021 -48.90 -9.78 -33.84
C ILE A 1021 -49.40 -9.11 -35.11
N ARG A 1022 -48.49 -8.56 -35.89
CA ARG A 1022 -48.76 -8.02 -37.22
C ARG A 1022 -48.14 -8.93 -38.25
N VAL A 1023 -48.96 -9.37 -39.19
CA VAL A 1023 -48.55 -10.15 -40.36
C VAL A 1023 -48.38 -9.17 -41.52
N LEU A 1024 -47.20 -9.16 -42.14
CA LEU A 1024 -46.92 -8.43 -43.37
C LEU A 1024 -46.68 -9.46 -44.48
N ALA A 1025 -47.51 -9.45 -45.53
CA ALA A 1025 -47.35 -10.35 -46.67
C ALA A 1025 -46.89 -9.56 -47.89
N HIS A 1026 -45.72 -9.90 -48.39
CA HIS A 1026 -45.03 -9.23 -49.49
C HIS A 1026 -45.18 -10.04 -50.78
N ASP A 1027 -45.62 -9.39 -51.87
CA ASP A 1027 -45.68 -10.00 -53.21
C ASP A 1027 -44.48 -9.62 -54.11
N GLY A 1028 -43.46 -9.01 -53.51
CA GLY A 1028 -42.30 -8.48 -54.20
C GLY A 1028 -42.55 -7.12 -54.88
N TYR A 1029 -43.69 -6.47 -54.64
CA TYR A 1029 -43.98 -5.08 -55.04
C TYR A 1029 -44.85 -4.34 -54.01
N SER A 1030 -45.91 -5.00 -53.53
CA SER A 1030 -46.89 -4.50 -52.56
C SER A 1030 -46.78 -5.30 -51.26
N THR A 1031 -47.14 -4.65 -50.15
CA THR A 1031 -47.27 -5.29 -48.83
C THR A 1031 -48.73 -5.20 -48.37
N ALA A 1032 -49.32 -6.32 -47.98
CA ALA A 1032 -50.57 -6.34 -47.22
C ALA A 1032 -50.26 -6.53 -45.73
N THR A 1033 -51.05 -5.90 -44.86
CA THR A 1033 -50.87 -5.97 -43.40
C THR A 1033 -52.15 -6.41 -42.72
N ALA A 1034 -52.05 -7.28 -41.71
CA ALA A 1034 -53.15 -7.63 -40.83
C ALA A 1034 -52.68 -7.86 -39.38
N ASP A 1035 -53.40 -7.29 -38.43
CA ASP A 1035 -53.07 -7.37 -37.01
C ASP A 1035 -53.98 -8.36 -36.29
N THR A 1036 -53.41 -9.17 -35.39
CA THR A 1036 -54.17 -10.10 -34.56
C THR A 1036 -54.86 -9.38 -33.41
N LYS A 1037 -55.82 -10.07 -32.78
CA LYS A 1037 -56.24 -9.69 -31.41
C LYS A 1037 -55.06 -9.89 -30.43
N PRO A 1038 -55.02 -9.15 -29.31
CA PRO A 1038 -54.00 -9.36 -28.29
C PRO A 1038 -54.05 -10.79 -27.73
N VAL A 1039 -52.90 -11.45 -27.67
CA VAL A 1039 -52.71 -12.78 -27.10
C VAL A 1039 -51.88 -12.65 -25.83
N LYS A 1040 -52.31 -13.32 -24.75
CA LYS A 1040 -51.53 -13.44 -23.53
C LYS A 1040 -50.53 -14.59 -23.70
N LEU A 1041 -49.25 -14.30 -23.53
CA LEU A 1041 -48.18 -15.28 -23.63
C LEU A 1041 -48.02 -16.04 -22.30
N PRO A 1042 -47.61 -17.32 -22.35
CA PRO A 1042 -47.30 -18.07 -21.13
C PRO A 1042 -46.10 -17.43 -20.40
N VAL A 1043 -46.09 -17.54 -19.08
CA VAL A 1043 -44.93 -17.14 -18.28
C VAL A 1043 -43.76 -18.03 -18.69
N ALA A 1044 -42.67 -17.41 -19.13
CA ALA A 1044 -41.42 -18.10 -19.44
C ALA A 1044 -40.44 -17.89 -18.28
N PRO A 1045 -39.72 -18.94 -17.85
CA PRO A 1045 -38.62 -18.77 -16.91
C PRO A 1045 -37.53 -17.89 -17.55
N PRO A 1046 -36.80 -17.09 -16.77
CA PRO A 1046 -35.64 -16.38 -17.30
C PRO A 1046 -34.55 -17.37 -17.72
N GLU A 1047 -33.82 -17.04 -18.77
CA GLU A 1047 -32.65 -17.80 -19.20
C GLU A 1047 -31.40 -17.18 -18.59
N LEU A 1048 -30.63 -17.97 -17.85
CA LEU A 1048 -29.36 -17.53 -17.27
C LEU A 1048 -28.22 -17.69 -18.28
N ALA A 1049 -27.22 -16.82 -18.20
CA ALA A 1049 -25.98 -16.94 -18.95
C ALA A 1049 -24.78 -16.64 -18.04
N ILE A 1050 -23.68 -17.38 -18.24
CA ILE A 1050 -22.40 -17.10 -17.59
C ILE A 1050 -21.55 -16.33 -18.59
N ILE A 1051 -21.11 -15.13 -18.20
CA ILE A 1051 -20.23 -14.25 -18.97
C ILE A 1051 -18.76 -14.56 -18.66
N HIS A 1052 -18.45 -14.90 -17.40
CA HIS A 1052 -17.12 -15.36 -16.97
C HIS A 1052 -17.22 -16.31 -15.76
N PRO A 1053 -16.45 -17.42 -15.73
CA PRO A 1053 -15.56 -17.93 -16.78
C PRO A 1053 -16.33 -18.50 -17.98
N LEU A 1054 -15.68 -18.59 -19.15
CA LEU A 1054 -16.25 -19.23 -20.34
C LEU A 1054 -16.00 -20.75 -20.36
N GLU A 1055 -16.82 -21.49 -21.11
CA GLU A 1055 -16.64 -22.93 -21.31
C GLU A 1055 -15.24 -23.22 -21.91
N GLY A 1056 -14.49 -24.10 -21.25
CA GLY A 1056 -13.13 -24.49 -21.63
C GLY A 1056 -12.05 -23.44 -21.35
N GLN A 1057 -12.39 -22.29 -20.73
CA GLN A 1057 -11.41 -21.24 -20.44
C GLN A 1057 -10.36 -21.72 -19.42
N VAL A 1058 -9.10 -21.33 -19.63
CA VAL A 1058 -8.05 -21.42 -18.61
C VAL A 1058 -7.99 -20.07 -17.89
N VAL A 1059 -8.26 -20.06 -16.59
CA VAL A 1059 -8.14 -18.90 -15.71
C VAL A 1059 -6.91 -19.03 -14.83
N ARG A 1060 -6.43 -17.91 -14.29
CA ARG A 1060 -5.25 -17.87 -13.43
C ARG A 1060 -5.55 -18.49 -12.06
N ALA A 1061 -4.66 -19.36 -11.57
CA ALA A 1061 -4.80 -20.00 -10.26
C ALA A 1061 -4.26 -19.15 -9.08
N ASP A 1062 -3.50 -18.09 -9.37
CA ASP A 1062 -2.87 -17.21 -8.40
C ASP A 1062 -3.68 -15.93 -8.11
N ARG A 1063 -4.90 -15.82 -8.65
CA ARG A 1063 -5.74 -14.63 -8.58
C ARG A 1063 -7.18 -14.96 -8.18
N PRO A 1064 -7.91 -14.02 -7.55
CA PRO A 1064 -9.34 -14.13 -7.35
C PRO A 1064 -10.08 -14.43 -8.67
N LEU A 1065 -11.11 -15.25 -8.60
CA LEU A 1065 -11.95 -15.57 -9.75
C LEU A 1065 -13.14 -14.60 -9.79
N HIS A 1066 -13.28 -13.87 -10.90
CA HIS A 1066 -14.50 -13.14 -11.21
C HIS A 1066 -15.59 -14.13 -11.66
N LEU A 1067 -16.72 -14.15 -10.97
CA LEU A 1067 -17.93 -14.86 -11.35
C LEU A 1067 -18.94 -13.86 -11.86
N TRP A 1068 -19.17 -13.87 -13.16
CA TRP A 1068 -20.00 -12.88 -13.84
C TRP A 1068 -21.06 -13.56 -14.67
N GLY A 1069 -22.32 -13.23 -14.39
CA GLY A 1069 -23.49 -13.81 -15.02
C GLY A 1069 -24.50 -12.74 -15.36
N THR A 1070 -25.44 -13.12 -16.21
CA THR A 1070 -26.59 -12.29 -16.58
C THR A 1070 -27.80 -13.17 -16.78
N PHE A 1071 -28.96 -12.56 -17.04
CA PHE A 1071 -30.16 -13.28 -17.42
C PHE A 1071 -30.92 -12.53 -18.52
N THR A 1072 -31.70 -13.26 -19.29
CA THR A 1072 -32.57 -12.73 -20.34
C THR A 1072 -34.01 -13.20 -20.13
N GLY A 1073 -34.96 -12.48 -20.73
CA GLY A 1073 -36.38 -12.83 -20.71
C GLY A 1073 -37.27 -11.90 -19.87
N ARG A 1074 -38.57 -12.20 -19.85
CA ARG A 1074 -39.64 -11.35 -19.27
C ARG A 1074 -39.68 -11.32 -17.75
N THR A 1075 -39.20 -12.38 -17.12
CA THR A 1075 -39.36 -12.59 -15.69
C THR A 1075 -38.09 -12.18 -14.97
N ALA A 1076 -38.15 -11.11 -14.16
CA ALA A 1076 -37.01 -10.73 -13.33
C ALA A 1076 -36.60 -11.86 -12.37
N VAL A 1077 -35.30 -12.06 -12.25
CA VAL A 1077 -34.72 -13.01 -11.28
C VAL A 1077 -34.72 -12.37 -9.88
N LYS A 1078 -35.27 -13.08 -8.88
CA LYS A 1078 -35.38 -12.57 -7.50
C LYS A 1078 -34.24 -12.98 -6.57
N SER A 1079 -33.53 -14.05 -6.88
CA SER A 1079 -32.43 -14.57 -6.07
C SER A 1079 -31.49 -15.39 -6.95
N VAL A 1080 -30.20 -15.07 -6.88
CA VAL A 1080 -29.13 -15.70 -7.64
C VAL A 1080 -28.15 -16.35 -6.67
N GLU A 1081 -27.58 -17.48 -7.04
CA GLU A 1081 -26.57 -18.19 -6.26
C GLU A 1081 -25.51 -18.78 -7.19
N TRP A 1082 -24.24 -18.59 -6.83
CA TRP A 1082 -23.12 -19.25 -7.50
C TRP A 1082 -22.66 -20.46 -6.72
N TYR A 1083 -22.38 -21.54 -7.44
CA TYR A 1083 -21.78 -22.76 -6.95
C TYR A 1083 -20.48 -23.03 -7.70
N LEU A 1084 -19.39 -23.26 -6.96
CA LEU A 1084 -18.13 -23.77 -7.48
C LEU A 1084 -17.91 -25.18 -6.96
N ASP A 1085 -17.75 -26.13 -7.88
CA ASP A 1085 -17.58 -27.57 -7.58
C ASP A 1085 -18.66 -28.10 -6.61
N GLY A 1086 -19.88 -27.63 -6.77
CA GLY A 1086 -21.04 -27.99 -5.93
C GLY A 1086 -21.12 -27.25 -4.58
N LYS A 1087 -20.18 -26.37 -4.24
CA LYS A 1087 -20.21 -25.53 -3.04
C LYS A 1087 -20.70 -24.12 -3.37
N LYS A 1088 -21.68 -23.61 -2.61
CA LYS A 1088 -22.16 -22.23 -2.74
C LYS A 1088 -21.06 -21.23 -2.35
N VAL A 1089 -20.80 -20.23 -3.21
CA VAL A 1089 -19.72 -19.24 -3.02
C VAL A 1089 -20.17 -17.77 -3.09
N ALA A 1090 -21.23 -17.45 -3.84
CA ALA A 1090 -21.74 -16.07 -3.96
C ALA A 1090 -23.26 -16.02 -4.18
N LYS A 1091 -23.85 -14.82 -4.10
CA LYS A 1091 -25.32 -14.58 -4.17
C LYS A 1091 -25.74 -13.44 -5.12
N ASP A 1092 -24.78 -12.89 -5.87
CA ASP A 1092 -24.95 -11.76 -6.78
C ASP A 1092 -24.52 -12.17 -8.19
N LEU A 1093 -25.02 -11.49 -9.23
CA LEU A 1093 -24.69 -11.81 -10.63
C LEU A 1093 -23.23 -11.50 -11.00
N ASP A 1094 -22.64 -10.50 -10.33
CA ASP A 1094 -21.24 -10.10 -10.43
C ASP A 1094 -20.65 -10.28 -9.03
N ALA A 1095 -19.67 -11.17 -8.91
CA ALA A 1095 -19.06 -11.52 -7.63
C ALA A 1095 -17.59 -11.92 -7.81
N TRP A 1096 -16.78 -11.61 -6.81
CA TRP A 1096 -15.37 -12.04 -6.73
C TRP A 1096 -15.21 -13.09 -5.63
N VAL A 1097 -14.48 -14.16 -5.93
CA VAL A 1097 -14.18 -15.22 -4.97
C VAL A 1097 -12.68 -15.49 -4.92
N ASP A 1098 -12.21 -16.07 -3.82
CA ASP A 1098 -10.79 -16.38 -3.61
C ASP A 1098 -10.20 -17.25 -4.73
N ALA A 1099 -8.89 -17.15 -4.89
CA ALA A 1099 -8.14 -17.91 -5.89
C ALA A 1099 -8.35 -19.42 -5.73
N LEU A 1100 -8.57 -20.09 -6.87
CA LEU A 1100 -8.80 -21.53 -6.91
C LEU A 1100 -7.48 -22.30 -7.09
N LYS A 1101 -7.41 -23.48 -6.49
CA LYS A 1101 -6.27 -24.39 -6.71
C LYS A 1101 -6.18 -24.79 -8.19
N PRO A 1102 -5.00 -25.01 -8.77
CA PRO A 1102 -4.86 -25.49 -10.15
C PRO A 1102 -5.64 -26.80 -10.39
N GLY A 1103 -6.38 -26.88 -11.50
CA GLY A 1103 -7.19 -28.05 -11.84
C GLY A 1103 -8.41 -27.73 -12.70
N GLU A 1104 -9.27 -28.72 -12.95
CA GLU A 1104 -10.58 -28.53 -13.59
C GLU A 1104 -11.63 -28.15 -12.55
N HIS A 1105 -12.51 -27.22 -12.90
CA HIS A 1105 -13.56 -26.69 -12.04
C HIS A 1105 -14.87 -26.55 -12.80
N VAL A 1106 -15.98 -26.54 -12.06
CA VAL A 1106 -17.32 -26.26 -12.58
C VAL A 1106 -17.90 -25.06 -11.86
N ALA A 1107 -18.21 -24.00 -12.61
CA ALA A 1107 -19.00 -22.87 -12.13
C ALA A 1107 -20.45 -23.05 -12.56
N GLU A 1108 -21.37 -23.02 -11.59
CA GLU A 1108 -22.80 -23.16 -11.81
C GLU A 1108 -23.54 -21.96 -11.25
N LEU A 1109 -24.36 -21.33 -12.09
CA LEU A 1109 -25.22 -20.21 -11.76
C LEU A 1109 -26.66 -20.72 -11.60
N ARG A 1110 -27.25 -20.45 -10.44
CA ARG A 1110 -28.62 -20.84 -10.10
C ARG A 1110 -29.47 -19.62 -9.81
N ALA A 1111 -30.73 -19.68 -10.22
CA ALA A 1111 -31.72 -18.69 -9.88
C ALA A 1111 -33.10 -19.31 -9.64
N LYS A 1112 -33.86 -18.73 -8.71
CA LYS A 1112 -35.21 -19.22 -8.41
C LYS A 1112 -36.14 -19.00 -9.60
N GLY A 1113 -36.68 -20.09 -10.14
CA GLY A 1113 -37.59 -20.06 -11.29
C GLY A 1113 -36.88 -20.05 -12.65
N ALA A 1114 -35.56 -20.24 -12.69
CA ALA A 1114 -34.77 -20.42 -13.89
C ALA A 1114 -34.14 -21.82 -13.92
N ASN A 1115 -33.79 -22.31 -15.11
CA ASN A 1115 -32.93 -23.49 -15.20
C ASN A 1115 -31.49 -23.09 -14.84
N PRO A 1116 -30.76 -23.90 -14.04
CA PRO A 1116 -29.38 -23.63 -13.73
C PRO A 1116 -28.51 -23.78 -14.98
N VAL A 1117 -27.43 -23.00 -15.05
CA VAL A 1117 -26.43 -23.10 -16.11
C VAL A 1117 -25.07 -23.36 -15.50
N ALA A 1118 -24.25 -24.15 -16.17
CA ALA A 1118 -22.91 -24.47 -15.70
C ALA A 1118 -21.91 -24.40 -16.85
N VAL A 1119 -20.70 -23.99 -16.51
CA VAL A 1119 -19.53 -23.99 -17.40
C VAL A 1119 -18.40 -24.77 -16.74
N LYS A 1120 -17.64 -25.50 -17.56
CA LYS A 1120 -16.41 -26.15 -17.16
C LYS A 1120 -15.24 -25.26 -17.56
N PHE A 1121 -14.30 -25.06 -16.64
CA PHE A 1121 -13.10 -24.28 -16.89
C PHE A 1121 -11.93 -24.91 -16.13
N SER A 1122 -10.71 -24.47 -16.40
CA SER A 1122 -9.54 -24.91 -15.65
C SER A 1122 -8.75 -23.74 -15.09
N THR A 1123 -8.04 -23.99 -13.99
CA THR A 1123 -7.15 -23.03 -13.34
C THR A 1123 -5.71 -23.50 -13.55
N GLY A 1124 -4.84 -22.60 -14.00
CA GLY A 1124 -3.45 -22.93 -14.31
C GLY A 1124 -2.57 -21.70 -14.49
N ALA A 1125 -1.30 -21.93 -14.81
CA ALA A 1125 -0.43 -20.87 -15.32
C ALA A 1125 -0.89 -20.53 -16.75
N ARG A 1126 -1.13 -19.25 -17.01
CA ARG A 1126 -1.59 -18.74 -18.29
C ARG A 1126 -0.43 -18.32 -19.19
#